data_AF-A0A1S3MSZ6-F1
#
_entry.id   AF-A0A1S3MSZ6-F1
#
_cell.length_a   1.000
_cell.length_b   1.000
_cell.length_c   1.000
_cell.angle_alpha   90.00
_cell.angle_beta   90.00
_cell.angle_gamma   90.00
#
_symmetry.space_group_name_H-M   'P 1'
#
loop_
_entity.id
_entity.type
_entity.pdbx_description
1 polymer ?
#
loop_
_entity_poly.entity_id
_entity_poly.type
_entity_poly.pdbx_seq_one_letter_code
_entity_poly.pdbx_strand_id
1 'polypeptide(L)'
;MTRILQDSLGGNCRTTIIICASPSIYNECETKSTLMFGQRAKTIKNTVSVNLELTAEEWKNKYNKEKDKNKSLKNVIHRLEMELNRWRNGENVPEEEQLSAKEQKHLESCDNTPIIDNMAPANSLVLVSTEEKSKYEEDISNLYKQLDDKDDEINQQSQLAEKLKEQMLDQDELLASTRRDSEKIHEDLSRLQTENEAAKEEVKEVLQALEELAVNYDQKSQEVEDRSQANQQLQEELQQRTTILLSVQRELVTLQELSGHQKKRAAEILHLLLRDLSEIGATMGTSDIKVMAEGNGNGGVIEEEFTMTRLYISKMRSEVKSLVNRSKQLESSQCDTSRKMAAKEKELASCQLLISQHQAKIKSLTDYMQNMEQKKRQLEESQDALTEELAKMHAQEKMHEVSVVDTEKEHISRLEGEEEIKKTLEQQMEAHREAHQKQLARLRDEINDKQRMLDELTDLNQGLMLEQRRLMSDHEKLKVEEQEKDMKLQKLVIFNEQREQARQDLKGLEETVAKELQTLHNLRRLFVQDLTTRVKKSAELDCEDGVGSAAQKQKISFLENNLEQLTKVHKQLVRDNADLRCELPKLEKRLRATAERVKALENALKEAKENAMRDRKRYQLEVDRIKEVVRAKNMARRGNSAQIAKPIRPGQHPLSSPTVIRGGGLYSHSYNHSTK
;
A
#
# COMPACT_ATOMS: atom_id res chain seq x y z
N MET A 1 -2.00 17.62 -5.03
CA MET A 1 -1.65 19.06 -5.04
C MET A 1 -2.48 19.86 -6.05
N THR A 2 -2.45 19.54 -7.36
CA THR A 2 -3.25 20.25 -8.38
C THR A 2 -4.77 20.26 -8.10
N ARG A 3 -5.31 19.19 -7.53
CA ARG A 3 -6.73 19.12 -7.11
C ARG A 3 -7.09 20.06 -5.95
N ILE A 4 -6.14 20.31 -5.03
CA ILE A 4 -6.32 21.26 -3.92
C ILE A 4 -6.20 22.70 -4.45
N LEU A 5 -5.30 22.91 -5.42
CA LEU A 5 -5.03 24.21 -6.03
C LEU A 5 -5.92 24.50 -7.27
N GLN A 6 -6.98 23.72 -7.48
CA GLN A 6 -7.82 23.83 -8.66
C GLN A 6 -8.40 25.25 -8.80
N ASP A 7 -8.90 25.82 -7.71
CA ASP A 7 -9.40 27.21 -7.73
C ASP A 7 -8.30 28.24 -7.96
N SER A 8 -7.06 27.93 -7.58
CA SER A 8 -5.92 28.82 -7.78
C SER A 8 -5.43 28.85 -9.24
N LEU A 9 -5.70 27.82 -10.03
CA LEU A 9 -5.22 27.65 -11.41
C LEU A 9 -6.37 27.75 -12.44
N GLY A 10 -7.23 28.76 -12.30
CA GLY A 10 -8.33 29.04 -13.24
C GLY A 10 -9.71 29.19 -12.60
N GLY A 11 -9.84 29.08 -11.28
CA GLY A 11 -11.12 29.17 -10.57
C GLY A 11 -11.29 30.46 -9.76
N ASN A 12 -12.00 30.35 -8.63
CA ASN A 12 -12.34 31.49 -7.79
C ASN A 12 -11.26 31.78 -6.74
N CYS A 13 -10.11 32.31 -7.18
CA CYS A 13 -9.01 32.68 -6.27
C CYS A 13 -8.19 33.85 -6.82
N ARG A 14 -7.69 34.73 -5.94
CA ARG A 14 -6.66 35.72 -6.29
C ARG A 14 -5.28 35.08 -6.10
N THR A 15 -4.76 34.49 -7.17
CA THR A 15 -3.49 33.75 -7.12
C THR A 15 -2.30 34.65 -7.37
N THR A 16 -1.30 34.57 -6.48
CA THR A 16 0.04 35.13 -6.71
C THR A 16 1.02 33.97 -6.78
N ILE A 17 1.80 33.89 -7.86
CA ILE A 17 2.83 32.87 -8.04
C ILE A 17 4.18 33.56 -7.93
N ILE A 18 4.97 33.20 -6.91
CA ILE A 18 6.34 33.68 -6.74
C ILE A 18 7.26 32.63 -7.38
N ILE A 19 7.87 33.01 -8.50
CA ILE A 19 8.90 32.20 -9.14
C ILE A 19 10.26 32.53 -8.51
N CYS A 20 10.93 31.53 -7.97
CA CYS A 20 12.26 31.68 -7.39
C CYS A 20 13.28 31.12 -8.40
N ALA A 21 14.25 31.95 -8.80
CA ALA A 21 15.27 31.57 -9.77
C ALA A 21 16.66 31.97 -9.27
N SER A 22 17.67 31.21 -9.71
CA SER A 22 19.07 31.45 -9.36
C SER A 22 19.72 32.41 -10.37
N PRO A 23 20.49 33.42 -9.92
CA PRO A 23 21.24 34.31 -10.81
C PRO A 23 22.54 33.67 -11.36
N SER A 24 22.94 32.50 -10.86
CA SER A 24 24.15 31.78 -11.33
C SER A 24 23.97 31.22 -12.74
N ILE A 25 24.99 31.39 -13.59
CA ILE A 25 25.04 30.84 -14.95
C ILE A 25 24.96 29.31 -14.97
N TYR A 26 25.48 28.66 -13.92
CA TYR A 26 25.39 27.20 -13.75
C TYR A 26 23.94 26.69 -13.81
N ASN A 27 22.99 27.50 -13.33
CA ASN A 27 21.58 27.16 -13.28
C ASN A 27 20.77 27.78 -14.45
N GLU A 28 21.43 28.26 -15.52
CA GLU A 28 20.77 28.98 -16.61
C GLU A 28 19.58 28.19 -17.20
N CYS A 29 19.76 26.88 -17.44
CA CYS A 29 18.71 26.01 -18.00
C CYS A 29 17.45 25.94 -17.11
N GLU A 30 17.63 25.79 -15.79
CA GLU A 30 16.53 25.73 -14.82
C GLU A 30 15.90 27.11 -14.60
N THR A 31 16.71 28.16 -14.53
CA THR A 31 16.24 29.55 -14.45
C THR A 31 15.41 29.89 -15.70
N LYS A 32 15.86 29.52 -16.90
CA LYS A 32 15.10 29.69 -18.14
C LYS A 32 13.79 28.93 -18.11
N SER A 33 13.80 27.66 -17.70
CA SER A 33 12.58 26.84 -17.58
C SER A 33 11.57 27.42 -16.57
N THR A 34 12.07 27.93 -15.43
CA THR A 34 11.28 28.59 -14.39
C THR A 34 10.65 29.90 -14.90
N LEU A 35 11.39 30.69 -15.66
CA LEU A 35 10.88 31.91 -16.29
C LEU A 35 9.83 31.60 -17.37
N MET A 36 10.05 30.58 -18.20
CA MET A 36 9.08 30.13 -19.20
C MET A 36 7.80 29.58 -18.56
N PHE A 37 7.91 28.91 -17.41
CA PHE A 37 6.75 28.56 -16.59
C PHE A 37 6.02 29.84 -16.12
N GLY A 38 6.74 30.81 -15.55
CA GLY A 38 6.15 32.09 -15.14
C GLY A 38 5.45 32.82 -16.26
N GLN A 39 6.02 32.83 -17.47
CA GLN A 39 5.42 33.43 -18.66
C GLN A 39 4.10 32.74 -19.05
N ARG A 40 4.03 31.40 -18.99
CA ARG A 40 2.79 30.65 -19.23
C ARG A 40 1.78 30.86 -18.10
N ALA A 41 2.22 30.85 -16.85
CA ALA A 41 1.35 31.06 -15.70
C ALA A 41 0.72 32.47 -15.70
N LYS A 42 1.45 33.47 -16.20
CA LYS A 42 0.96 34.85 -16.34
C LYS A 42 -0.25 34.99 -17.29
N THR A 43 -0.45 34.07 -18.23
CA THR A 43 -1.60 34.13 -19.16
C THR A 43 -2.87 33.52 -18.58
N ILE A 44 -2.78 32.86 -17.42
CA ILE A 44 -3.93 32.28 -16.73
C ILE A 44 -4.81 33.40 -16.18
N LYS A 45 -6.11 33.36 -16.49
CA LYS A 45 -7.11 34.30 -15.96
C LYS A 45 -8.03 33.57 -15.00
N ASN A 46 -8.08 34.03 -13.75
CA ASN A 46 -9.03 33.54 -12.75
C ASN A 46 -10.31 34.37 -12.79
N THR A 47 -11.46 33.70 -12.63
CA THR A 47 -12.77 34.36 -12.54
C THR A 47 -13.11 34.53 -11.08
N VAL A 48 -12.72 35.67 -10.51
CA VAL A 48 -12.85 35.93 -9.07
C VAL A 48 -14.21 36.49 -8.71
N SER A 49 -14.85 35.86 -7.73
CA SER A 49 -16.14 36.21 -7.15
C SER A 49 -16.04 36.15 -5.62
N VAL A 50 -16.74 37.06 -4.93
CA VAL A 50 -16.80 37.01 -3.47
C VAL A 50 -17.60 35.78 -3.05
N ASN A 51 -17.01 34.93 -2.20
CA ASN A 51 -17.70 33.78 -1.63
C ASN A 51 -18.76 34.29 -0.64
N LEU A 52 -20.02 33.95 -0.90
CA LEU A 52 -21.15 34.29 -0.04
C LEU A 52 -21.58 33.03 0.71
N GLU A 53 -21.51 33.07 2.04
CA GLU A 53 -22.09 32.04 2.90
C GLU A 53 -23.55 32.39 3.15
N LEU A 54 -24.45 31.70 2.44
CA LEU A 54 -25.89 31.86 2.57
C LEU A 54 -26.49 30.49 2.91
N THR A 55 -27.56 30.50 3.69
CA THR A 55 -28.37 29.30 3.93
C THR A 55 -29.06 28.85 2.64
N ALA A 56 -29.48 27.58 2.59
CA ALA A 56 -30.22 27.06 1.44
C ALA A 56 -31.51 27.86 1.15
N GLU A 57 -32.16 28.38 2.19
CA GLU A 57 -33.37 29.19 2.09
C GLU A 57 -33.09 30.59 1.52
N GLU A 58 -32.00 31.23 1.93
CA GLU A 58 -31.57 32.51 1.37
C GLU A 58 -31.14 32.38 -0.10
N TRP A 59 -30.45 31.30 -0.46
CA TRP A 59 -30.15 30.98 -1.87
C TRP A 59 -31.41 30.81 -2.71
N LYS A 60 -32.41 30.08 -2.18
CA LYS A 60 -33.71 29.90 -2.84
C LYS A 60 -34.43 31.24 -3.03
N ASN A 61 -34.42 32.10 -2.01
CA ASN A 61 -35.02 33.43 -2.08
C ASN A 61 -34.31 34.33 -3.11
N LYS A 62 -32.97 34.31 -3.16
CA LYS A 62 -32.19 35.07 -4.14
C LYS A 62 -32.44 34.58 -5.57
N TYR A 63 -32.51 33.26 -5.77
CA TYR A 63 -32.84 32.66 -7.05
C TYR A 63 -34.25 33.05 -7.53
N ASN A 64 -35.26 33.00 -6.65
CA ASN A 64 -36.62 33.39 -6.99
C ASN A 64 -36.70 34.86 -7.43
N LYS A 65 -36.04 35.77 -6.69
CA LYS A 65 -35.96 37.19 -7.08
C LYS A 65 -35.34 37.39 -8.46
N GLU A 66 -34.25 36.69 -8.77
CA GLU A 66 -33.59 36.80 -10.07
C GLU A 66 -34.43 36.19 -11.20
N LYS A 67 -35.15 35.11 -10.92
CA LYS A 67 -36.11 34.48 -11.83
C LYS A 67 -37.25 35.44 -12.20
N ASP A 68 -37.81 36.15 -11.22
CA ASP A 68 -38.89 37.11 -11.46
C ASP A 68 -38.43 38.33 -12.26
N LYS A 69 -37.19 38.82 -12.01
CA LYS A 69 -36.56 39.84 -12.84
C LYS A 69 -36.37 39.37 -14.27
N ASN A 70 -35.88 38.14 -14.48
CA ASN A 70 -35.67 37.58 -15.82
C ASN A 70 -37.00 37.48 -16.59
N LYS A 71 -38.07 37.04 -15.94
CA LYS A 71 -39.42 37.02 -16.53
C LYS A 71 -39.87 38.42 -16.94
N SER A 72 -39.67 39.41 -16.08
CA SER A 72 -40.02 40.81 -16.35
C SER A 72 -39.23 41.37 -17.54
N LEU A 73 -37.92 41.15 -17.58
CA LEU A 73 -37.06 41.58 -18.70
C LEU A 73 -37.45 40.90 -20.02
N LYS A 74 -37.77 39.61 -20.02
CA LYS A 74 -38.26 38.90 -21.22
C LYS A 74 -39.55 39.50 -21.76
N ASN A 75 -40.48 39.87 -20.87
CA ASN A 75 -41.73 40.52 -21.27
C ASN A 75 -41.48 41.91 -21.88
N VAL A 76 -40.48 42.65 -21.38
CA VAL A 76 -40.07 43.94 -21.96
C VAL A 76 -39.42 43.75 -23.33
N ILE A 77 -38.49 42.80 -23.45
CA ILE A 77 -37.86 42.46 -24.74
C ILE A 77 -38.93 42.08 -25.76
N HIS A 78 -39.88 41.23 -25.40
CA HIS A 78 -40.95 40.82 -26.29
C HIS A 78 -41.82 41.99 -26.77
N ARG A 79 -42.16 42.92 -25.86
CA ARG A 79 -42.89 44.14 -26.22
C ARG A 79 -42.11 45.04 -27.17
N LEU A 80 -40.83 45.27 -26.89
CA LEU A 80 -39.95 46.03 -27.79
C LEU A 80 -39.78 45.35 -29.15
N GLU A 81 -39.68 44.02 -29.20
CA GLU A 81 -39.60 43.26 -30.45
C GLU A 81 -40.88 43.40 -31.29
N MET A 82 -42.06 43.38 -30.65
CA MET A 82 -43.33 43.62 -31.33
C MET A 82 -43.42 45.04 -31.89
N GLU A 83 -43.06 46.04 -31.09
CA GLU A 83 -43.02 47.45 -31.50
C GLU A 83 -42.09 47.67 -32.70
N LEU A 84 -40.87 47.10 -32.62
CA LEU A 84 -39.87 47.20 -33.67
C LEU A 84 -40.30 46.47 -34.96
N ASN A 85 -41.02 45.35 -34.84
CA ASN A 85 -41.63 44.67 -35.98
C ASN A 85 -42.72 45.52 -36.65
N ARG A 86 -43.57 46.21 -35.88
CA ARG A 86 -44.58 47.15 -36.42
C ARG A 86 -43.92 48.29 -37.19
N TRP A 87 -42.88 48.91 -36.61
CA TRP A 87 -42.10 49.94 -37.30
C TRP A 87 -41.45 49.43 -38.60
N ARG A 88 -40.90 48.21 -38.59
CA ARG A 88 -40.30 47.60 -39.79
C ARG A 88 -41.34 47.30 -40.89
N ASN A 89 -42.59 47.08 -40.52
CA ASN A 89 -43.70 46.85 -41.45
C ASN A 89 -44.33 48.15 -41.97
N GLY A 90 -43.80 49.32 -41.58
CA GLY A 90 -44.25 50.64 -42.05
C GLY A 90 -45.42 51.23 -41.26
N GLU A 91 -45.81 50.60 -40.15
CA GLU A 91 -46.81 51.12 -39.22
C GLU A 91 -46.15 52.07 -38.21
N ASN A 92 -46.80 53.20 -37.91
CA ASN A 92 -46.32 54.14 -36.91
C ASN A 92 -46.99 53.82 -35.56
N VAL A 93 -46.20 53.50 -34.53
CA VAL A 93 -46.72 53.21 -33.18
C VAL A 93 -46.96 54.54 -32.45
N PRO A 94 -48.18 54.86 -31.97
CA PRO A 94 -48.48 56.11 -31.26
C PRO A 94 -47.62 56.29 -30.00
N GLU A 95 -47.22 57.52 -29.66
CA GLU A 95 -46.35 57.82 -28.50
C GLU A 95 -46.90 57.32 -27.14
N GLU A 96 -48.21 57.06 -27.05
CA GLU A 96 -48.87 56.48 -25.87
C GLU A 96 -48.70 54.95 -25.75
N GLU A 97 -48.46 54.24 -26.86
CA GLU A 97 -48.24 52.79 -26.92
C GLU A 97 -46.75 52.41 -26.93
N GLN A 98 -45.88 53.37 -27.21
CA GLN A 98 -44.43 53.18 -27.16
C GLN A 98 -44.00 52.99 -25.70
N LEU A 99 -43.09 52.03 -25.45
CA LEU A 99 -42.50 51.85 -24.12
C LEU A 99 -41.76 53.14 -23.72
N SER A 100 -42.32 53.87 -22.76
CA SER A 100 -41.84 55.20 -22.39
C SER A 100 -40.47 55.12 -21.72
N ALA A 101 -39.58 56.09 -22.00
CA ALA A 101 -38.33 56.26 -21.25
C ALA A 101 -38.54 56.45 -19.74
N LYS A 102 -39.76 56.79 -19.29
CA LYS A 102 -40.15 56.80 -17.87
C LYS A 102 -40.36 55.40 -17.28
N GLU A 103 -40.81 54.42 -18.07
CA GLU A 103 -40.98 53.03 -17.62
C GLU A 103 -39.64 52.28 -17.50
N GLN A 104 -38.62 52.68 -18.28
CA GLN A 104 -37.24 52.20 -18.10
C GLN A 104 -36.64 52.62 -16.75
N LYS A 105 -37.01 53.78 -16.19
CA LYS A 105 -36.59 54.22 -14.85
C LYS A 105 -37.38 53.55 -13.72
N HIS A 106 -38.57 53.04 -14.00
CA HIS A 106 -39.45 52.43 -12.99
C HIS A 106 -39.04 50.99 -12.64
N LEU A 107 -38.10 50.38 -13.37
CA LEU A 107 -37.58 49.05 -13.07
C LEU A 107 -36.67 49.03 -11.82
N GLU A 108 -36.23 50.20 -11.34
CA GLU A 108 -35.52 50.33 -10.05
C GLU A 108 -36.46 50.56 -8.85
N SER A 109 -37.76 50.81 -9.06
CA SER A 109 -38.68 51.15 -7.97
C SER A 109 -40.11 50.75 -8.32
N CYS A 110 -40.55 49.58 -7.89
CA CYS A 110 -41.98 49.24 -7.89
C CYS A 110 -42.61 49.62 -6.55
N ASP A 111 -43.54 50.58 -6.57
CA ASP A 111 -44.62 50.66 -5.59
C ASP A 111 -45.93 51.16 -6.25
N ASN A 112 -46.92 50.26 -6.27
CA ASN A 112 -48.38 50.39 -6.30
C ASN A 112 -49.19 51.40 -7.16
N THR A 113 -50.35 50.85 -7.61
CA THR A 113 -51.72 51.41 -7.86
C THR A 113 -52.18 51.82 -9.29
N PRO A 114 -53.42 51.43 -9.73
CA PRO A 114 -53.93 51.60 -11.10
C PRO A 114 -54.99 52.72 -11.25
N ILE A 115 -55.08 53.42 -12.39
CA ILE A 115 -56.23 54.27 -12.76
C ILE A 115 -56.52 54.20 -14.27
N ILE A 116 -57.82 54.13 -14.56
CA ILE A 116 -58.59 54.04 -15.82
C ILE A 116 -58.81 55.46 -16.40
N ASP A 117 -58.82 55.67 -17.73
CA ASP A 117 -60.01 56.22 -18.45
C ASP A 117 -59.88 56.43 -19.98
N ASN A 118 -61.07 56.45 -20.58
CA ASN A 118 -61.48 56.40 -21.99
C ASN A 118 -61.42 57.74 -22.78
N MET A 119 -61.26 57.57 -24.11
CA MET A 119 -61.90 58.21 -25.28
C MET A 119 -62.25 59.72 -25.36
N ALA A 120 -61.86 60.37 -26.46
CA ALA A 120 -62.71 60.76 -27.63
C ALA A 120 -62.00 61.77 -28.55
N PRO A 121 -62.35 61.85 -29.86
CA PRO A 121 -62.96 63.11 -30.31
C PRO A 121 -64.06 62.97 -31.38
N ALA A 122 -64.90 64.01 -31.43
CA ALA A 122 -66.11 64.13 -32.25
C ALA A 122 -65.86 64.69 -33.67
N ASN A 123 -66.75 64.26 -34.57
CA ASN A 123 -66.89 64.57 -35.99
C ASN A 123 -67.17 66.04 -36.34
N SER A 124 -66.73 66.43 -37.54
CA SER A 124 -67.19 67.62 -38.29
C SER A 124 -68.00 67.17 -39.52
N LEU A 125 -69.25 67.62 -39.62
CA LEU A 125 -70.23 67.29 -40.66
C LEU A 125 -70.06 68.18 -41.92
N VAL A 126 -70.15 67.59 -43.11
CA VAL A 126 -70.36 68.30 -44.39
C VAL A 126 -71.57 67.71 -45.12
N LEU A 127 -72.40 68.60 -45.69
CA LEU A 127 -73.69 68.35 -46.34
C LEU A 127 -73.50 67.75 -47.76
N VAL A 128 -74.21 66.67 -48.09
CA VAL A 128 -74.09 65.92 -49.37
C VAL A 128 -75.48 65.72 -50.03
N SER A 129 -75.52 65.70 -51.38
CA SER A 129 -76.70 65.60 -52.26
C SER A 129 -77.46 64.26 -52.17
N THR A 130 -78.73 64.17 -52.61
CA THR A 130 -79.62 63.00 -52.44
C THR A 130 -79.25 61.76 -53.26
N GLU A 131 -78.75 61.88 -54.50
CA GLU A 131 -78.21 60.72 -55.24
C GLU A 131 -76.85 60.26 -54.68
N GLU A 132 -76.03 61.22 -54.22
CA GLU A 132 -74.76 60.93 -53.57
C GLU A 132 -75.00 60.22 -52.24
N LYS A 133 -76.00 60.63 -51.45
CA LYS A 133 -76.45 59.96 -50.22
C LYS A 133 -76.83 58.51 -50.42
N SER A 134 -77.55 58.17 -51.50
CA SER A 134 -77.91 56.78 -51.77
C SER A 134 -76.69 55.91 -52.11
N LYS A 135 -75.72 56.45 -52.85
CA LYS A 135 -74.45 55.75 -53.11
C LYS A 135 -73.61 55.64 -51.83
N TYR A 136 -73.54 56.70 -51.03
CA TYR A 136 -72.85 56.67 -49.75
C TYR A 136 -73.52 55.71 -48.76
N GLU A 137 -74.85 55.58 -48.73
CA GLU A 137 -75.55 54.58 -47.91
C GLU A 137 -75.26 53.15 -48.36
N GLU A 138 -75.23 52.89 -49.66
CA GLU A 138 -74.86 51.58 -50.21
C GLU A 138 -73.38 51.25 -49.96
N ASP A 139 -72.49 52.22 -50.12
CA ASP A 139 -71.06 52.10 -49.80
C ASP A 139 -70.84 51.88 -48.30
N ILE A 140 -71.57 52.58 -47.43
CA ILE A 140 -71.55 52.39 -45.97
C ILE A 140 -72.03 50.98 -45.61
N SER A 141 -73.12 50.50 -46.22
CA SER A 141 -73.63 49.15 -45.96
C SER A 141 -72.66 48.06 -46.44
N ASN A 142 -71.98 48.28 -47.57
CA ASN A 142 -70.94 47.39 -48.06
C ASN A 142 -69.69 47.41 -47.16
N LEU A 143 -69.31 48.57 -46.64
CA LEU A 143 -68.21 48.72 -45.69
C LEU A 143 -68.51 48.02 -44.36
N TYR A 144 -69.72 48.15 -43.83
CA TYR A 144 -70.12 47.42 -42.62
C TYR A 144 -70.09 45.91 -42.82
N LYS A 145 -70.57 45.41 -43.97
CA LYS A 145 -70.48 43.98 -44.28
C LYS A 145 -69.04 43.49 -44.41
N GLN A 146 -68.16 44.28 -45.05
CA GLN A 146 -66.73 43.97 -45.11
C GLN A 146 -66.08 43.99 -43.72
N LEU A 147 -66.54 44.85 -42.81
CA LEU A 147 -66.04 44.90 -41.44
C LEU A 147 -66.45 43.64 -40.67
N ASP A 148 -67.72 43.22 -40.78
CA ASP A 148 -68.20 41.96 -40.17
C ASP A 148 -67.44 40.73 -40.72
N ASP A 149 -67.26 40.64 -42.03
CA ASP A 149 -66.48 39.55 -42.66
C ASP A 149 -65.02 39.55 -42.18
N LYS A 150 -64.44 40.74 -41.95
CA LYS A 150 -63.09 40.90 -41.41
C LYS A 150 -63.00 40.57 -39.93
N ASP A 151 -64.00 40.92 -39.13
CA ASP A 151 -64.06 40.55 -37.71
C ASP A 151 -64.20 39.03 -37.53
N ASP A 152 -64.97 38.36 -38.38
CA ASP A 152 -65.05 36.89 -38.42
C ASP A 152 -63.71 36.26 -38.81
N GLU A 153 -63.00 36.83 -39.79
CA GLU A 153 -61.66 36.39 -40.19
C GLU A 153 -60.63 36.59 -39.05
N ILE A 154 -60.67 37.73 -38.36
CA ILE A 154 -59.83 38.03 -37.20
C ILE A 154 -60.12 37.05 -36.06
N ASN A 155 -61.39 36.73 -35.81
CA ASN A 155 -61.78 35.78 -34.76
C ASN A 155 -61.28 34.35 -35.09
N GLN A 156 -61.40 33.92 -36.35
CA GLN A 156 -60.85 32.63 -36.80
C GLN A 156 -59.32 32.58 -36.67
N GLN A 157 -58.62 33.65 -37.07
CA GLN A 157 -57.16 33.74 -36.90
C GLN A 157 -56.75 33.77 -35.43
N SER A 158 -57.50 34.43 -34.56
CA SER A 158 -57.26 34.49 -33.12
C SER A 158 -57.42 33.11 -32.47
N GLN A 159 -58.47 32.37 -32.82
CA GLN A 159 -58.68 30.99 -32.35
C GLN A 159 -57.59 30.04 -32.85
N LEU A 160 -57.13 30.20 -34.08
CA LEU A 160 -56.02 29.41 -34.61
C LEU A 160 -54.71 29.74 -33.89
N ALA A 161 -54.45 31.03 -33.61
CA ALA A 161 -53.28 31.48 -32.87
C ALA A 161 -53.28 30.95 -31.42
N GLU A 162 -54.43 30.92 -30.74
CA GLU A 162 -54.54 30.32 -29.40
C GLU A 162 -54.26 28.81 -29.43
N LYS A 163 -54.81 28.07 -30.40
CA LYS A 163 -54.51 26.63 -30.55
C LYS A 163 -53.03 26.36 -30.80
N LEU A 164 -52.38 27.15 -31.66
CA LEU A 164 -50.94 27.02 -31.92
C LEU A 164 -50.12 27.36 -30.67
N LYS A 165 -50.55 28.35 -29.88
CA LYS A 165 -49.91 28.72 -28.62
C LYS A 165 -50.03 27.60 -27.58
N GLU A 166 -51.19 26.96 -27.47
CA GLU A 166 -51.40 25.79 -26.60
C GLU A 166 -50.49 24.62 -27.02
N GLN A 167 -50.43 24.31 -28.32
CA GLN A 167 -49.52 23.30 -28.85
C GLN A 167 -48.03 23.61 -28.56
N MET A 168 -47.62 24.88 -28.63
CA MET A 168 -46.26 25.27 -28.27
C MET A 168 -45.98 25.06 -26.78
N LEU A 169 -46.94 25.38 -25.90
CA LEU A 169 -46.80 25.18 -24.45
C LEU A 169 -46.67 23.69 -24.10
N ASP A 170 -47.49 22.83 -24.72
CA ASP A 170 -47.41 21.38 -24.52
C ASP A 170 -46.06 20.81 -24.99
N GLN A 171 -45.54 21.31 -26.11
CA GLN A 171 -44.21 20.92 -26.60
C GLN A 171 -43.10 21.38 -25.65
N ASP A 172 -43.17 22.62 -25.13
CA ASP A 172 -42.20 23.14 -24.18
C ASP A 172 -42.23 22.36 -22.85
N GLU A 173 -43.41 21.96 -22.37
CA GLU A 173 -43.55 21.12 -21.17
C GLU A 173 -42.97 19.72 -21.39
N LEU A 174 -43.21 19.11 -22.55
CA LEU A 174 -42.64 17.80 -22.90
C LEU A 174 -41.10 17.87 -23.00
N LEU A 175 -40.56 18.93 -23.60
CA LEU A 175 -39.11 19.18 -23.64
C LEU A 175 -38.54 19.38 -22.24
N ALA A 176 -39.23 20.14 -21.38
CA ALA A 176 -38.82 20.35 -19.99
C ALA A 176 -38.88 19.05 -19.17
N SER A 177 -39.86 18.18 -19.41
CA SER A 177 -39.91 16.84 -18.80
C SER A 177 -38.74 15.97 -19.27
N THR A 178 -38.50 15.91 -20.58
CA THR A 178 -37.42 15.12 -21.17
C THR A 178 -36.04 15.57 -20.66
N ARG A 179 -35.83 16.88 -20.47
CA ARG A 179 -34.60 17.41 -19.87
C ARG A 179 -34.42 16.98 -18.43
N ARG A 180 -35.47 17.09 -17.59
CA ARG A 180 -35.44 16.63 -16.19
C ARG A 180 -35.15 15.13 -16.10
N ASP A 181 -35.73 14.33 -16.97
CA ASP A 181 -35.47 12.88 -16.98
C ASP A 181 -34.05 12.56 -17.46
N SER A 182 -33.52 13.32 -18.42
CA SER A 182 -32.13 13.21 -18.86
C SER A 182 -31.14 13.57 -17.75
N GLU A 183 -31.43 14.61 -16.97
CA GLU A 183 -30.64 15.01 -15.79
C GLU A 183 -30.64 13.91 -14.73
N LYS A 184 -31.80 13.35 -14.38
CA LYS A 184 -31.90 12.21 -13.44
C LYS A 184 -31.12 10.99 -13.91
N ILE A 185 -31.23 10.62 -15.19
CA ILE A 185 -30.48 9.50 -15.76
C ILE A 185 -28.97 9.78 -15.68
N HIS A 186 -28.54 11.03 -15.89
CA HIS A 186 -27.14 11.41 -15.78
C HIS A 186 -26.61 11.32 -14.33
N GLU A 187 -27.41 11.74 -13.35
CA GLU A 187 -27.10 11.61 -11.93
C GLU A 187 -27.00 10.14 -11.51
N ASP A 188 -27.97 9.30 -11.91
CA ASP A 188 -27.97 7.87 -11.65
C ASP A 188 -26.77 7.17 -12.29
N LEU A 189 -26.42 7.52 -13.53
CA LEU A 189 -25.23 7.00 -14.20
C LEU A 189 -23.95 7.37 -13.46
N SER A 190 -23.84 8.62 -13.01
CA SER A 190 -22.69 9.10 -12.23
C SER A 190 -22.58 8.37 -10.90
N ARG A 191 -23.70 8.18 -10.18
CA ARG A 191 -23.75 7.39 -8.94
C ARG A 191 -23.30 5.95 -9.18
N LEU A 192 -23.87 5.27 -10.19
CA LEU A 192 -23.49 3.90 -10.54
C LEU A 192 -22.01 3.78 -10.94
N GLN A 193 -21.43 4.79 -11.61
CA GLN A 193 -20.00 4.83 -11.89
C GLN A 193 -19.17 4.90 -10.61
N THR A 194 -19.55 5.75 -9.65
CA THR A 194 -18.83 5.84 -8.37
C THR A 194 -18.92 4.56 -7.55
N GLU A 195 -20.09 3.90 -7.52
CA GLU A 195 -20.27 2.61 -6.86
C GLU A 195 -19.44 1.51 -7.55
N ASN A 196 -19.34 1.54 -8.88
CA ASN A 196 -18.55 0.58 -9.63
C ASN A 196 -17.04 0.73 -9.36
N GLU A 197 -16.54 1.96 -9.31
CA GLU A 197 -15.14 2.22 -8.96
C GLU A 197 -14.83 1.84 -7.51
N ALA A 198 -15.75 2.11 -6.56
CA ALA A 198 -15.60 1.65 -5.19
C ALA A 198 -15.54 0.12 -5.09
N ALA A 199 -16.46 -0.58 -5.77
CA ALA A 199 -16.47 -2.05 -5.81
C ALA A 199 -15.21 -2.63 -6.48
N LYS A 200 -14.61 -1.96 -7.46
CA LYS A 200 -13.34 -2.38 -8.06
C LYS A 200 -12.18 -2.29 -7.08
N GLU A 201 -12.10 -1.23 -6.29
CA GLU A 201 -11.07 -1.09 -5.26
C GLU A 201 -11.25 -2.16 -4.16
N GLU A 202 -12.47 -2.42 -3.70
CA GLU A 202 -12.74 -3.52 -2.75
C GLU A 202 -12.30 -4.89 -3.30
N VAL A 203 -12.59 -5.17 -4.58
CA VAL A 203 -12.16 -6.42 -5.22
C VAL A 203 -10.63 -6.51 -5.29
N LYS A 204 -9.95 -5.39 -5.57
CA LYS A 204 -8.50 -5.34 -5.61
C LYS A 204 -7.87 -5.58 -4.24
N GLU A 205 -8.42 -5.00 -3.18
CA GLU A 205 -7.99 -5.27 -1.80
C GLU A 205 -8.18 -6.74 -1.42
N VAL A 206 -9.32 -7.34 -1.79
CA VAL A 206 -9.59 -8.76 -1.56
C VAL A 206 -8.61 -9.66 -2.33
N LEU A 207 -8.27 -9.31 -3.58
CA LEU A 207 -7.28 -10.06 -4.35
C LEU A 207 -5.89 -9.98 -3.72
N GLN A 208 -5.47 -8.80 -3.28
CA GLN A 208 -4.20 -8.62 -2.59
C GLN A 208 -4.16 -9.43 -1.28
N ALA A 209 -5.23 -9.40 -0.49
CA ALA A 209 -5.34 -10.21 0.73
C ALA A 209 -5.27 -11.71 0.44
N LEU A 210 -5.85 -12.18 -0.68
CA LEU A 210 -5.77 -13.57 -1.10
C LEU A 210 -4.36 -13.97 -1.58
N GLU A 211 -3.65 -13.07 -2.26
CA GLU A 211 -2.25 -13.28 -2.64
C GLU A 211 -1.35 -13.39 -1.41
N GLU A 212 -1.51 -12.50 -0.43
CA GLU A 212 -0.80 -12.57 0.85
C GLU A 212 -1.10 -13.87 1.60
N LEU A 213 -2.37 -14.29 1.62
CA LEU A 213 -2.76 -15.55 2.25
C LEU A 213 -2.12 -16.76 1.54
N ALA A 214 -2.07 -16.76 0.21
CA ALA A 214 -1.46 -17.82 -0.57
C ALA A 214 0.04 -17.95 -0.26
N VAL A 215 0.77 -16.84 -0.19
CA VAL A 215 2.19 -16.83 0.21
C VAL A 215 2.36 -17.32 1.65
N ASN A 216 1.46 -16.94 2.56
CA ASN A 216 1.51 -17.41 3.95
C ASN A 216 1.28 -18.93 4.05
N TYR A 217 0.32 -19.46 3.30
CA TYR A 217 0.06 -20.90 3.22
C TYR A 217 1.25 -21.67 2.66
N ASP A 218 1.92 -21.14 1.62
CA ASP A 218 3.09 -21.76 1.02
C ASP A 218 4.27 -21.82 2.03
N GLN A 219 4.52 -20.71 2.73
CA GLN A 219 5.51 -20.65 3.82
C GLN A 219 5.18 -21.64 4.95
N LYS A 220 3.91 -21.71 5.37
CA LYS A 220 3.48 -22.66 6.42
C LYS A 220 3.59 -24.11 5.95
N SER A 221 3.34 -24.39 4.68
CA SER A 221 3.56 -25.71 4.10
C SER A 221 5.04 -26.10 4.16
N GLN A 222 5.93 -25.19 3.76
CA GLN A 222 7.38 -25.41 3.83
C GLN A 222 7.86 -25.64 5.27
N GLU A 223 7.41 -24.82 6.24
CA GLU A 223 7.73 -25.01 7.66
C GLU A 223 7.31 -26.39 8.18
N VAL A 224 6.15 -26.90 7.74
CA VAL A 224 5.66 -28.22 8.12
C VAL A 224 6.50 -29.32 7.49
N GLU A 225 6.90 -29.18 6.22
CA GLU A 225 7.81 -30.12 5.56
C GLU A 225 9.17 -30.17 6.25
N ASP A 226 9.78 -29.02 6.55
CA ASP A 226 11.06 -28.94 7.24
C ASP A 226 10.99 -29.60 8.63
N ARG A 227 9.91 -29.35 9.38
CA ARG A 227 9.67 -30.02 10.68
C ARG A 227 9.44 -31.52 10.54
N SER A 228 8.76 -31.95 9.48
CA SER A 228 8.55 -33.37 9.20
C SER A 228 9.88 -34.08 8.91
N GLN A 229 10.76 -33.46 8.12
CA GLN A 229 12.11 -33.98 7.86
C GLN A 229 12.95 -34.03 9.14
N ALA A 230 12.93 -32.98 9.96
CA ALA A 230 13.64 -32.97 11.24
C ALA A 230 13.13 -34.08 12.19
N ASN A 231 11.82 -34.33 12.22
CA ASN A 231 11.24 -35.41 13.00
C ASN A 231 11.65 -36.79 12.48
N GLN A 232 11.71 -36.98 11.16
CA GLN A 232 12.21 -38.23 10.57
C GLN A 232 13.66 -38.49 10.94
N GLN A 233 14.53 -37.48 10.84
CA GLN A 233 15.93 -37.59 11.27
C GLN A 233 16.05 -37.95 12.75
N LEU A 234 15.27 -37.31 13.62
CA LEU A 234 15.26 -37.62 15.05
C LEU A 234 14.76 -39.05 15.32
N GLN A 235 13.79 -39.53 14.53
CA GLN A 235 13.28 -40.89 14.63
C GLN A 235 14.33 -41.93 14.20
N GLU A 236 15.09 -41.64 13.14
CA GLU A 236 16.24 -42.48 12.73
C GLU A 236 17.33 -42.51 13.80
N GLU A 237 17.69 -41.36 14.37
CA GLU A 237 18.65 -41.29 15.48
C GLU A 237 18.16 -42.07 16.70
N LEU A 238 16.86 -41.97 17.04
CA LEU A 238 16.26 -42.73 18.15
C LEU A 238 16.34 -44.24 17.89
N GLN A 239 16.06 -44.68 16.66
CA GLN A 239 16.19 -46.08 16.27
C GLN A 239 17.64 -46.56 16.39
N GLN A 240 18.62 -45.77 15.92
CA GLN A 240 20.04 -46.10 16.06
C GLN A 240 20.48 -46.15 17.52
N ARG A 241 20.03 -45.22 18.37
CA ARG A 241 20.32 -45.25 19.81
C ARG A 241 19.72 -46.48 20.47
N THR A 242 18.53 -46.89 20.06
CA THR A 242 17.86 -48.09 20.57
C THR A 242 18.64 -49.36 20.22
N THR A 243 19.15 -49.48 18.98
CA THR A 243 19.96 -50.65 18.58
C THR A 243 21.29 -50.72 19.33
N ILE A 244 21.95 -49.58 19.55
CA ILE A 244 23.17 -49.51 20.38
C ILE A 244 22.87 -49.93 21.82
N LEU A 245 21.78 -49.44 22.41
CA LEU A 245 21.39 -49.79 23.77
C LEU A 245 21.15 -51.29 23.90
N LEU A 246 20.46 -51.91 22.95
CA LEU A 246 20.26 -53.36 22.91
C LEU A 246 21.59 -54.12 22.80
N SER A 247 22.57 -53.61 22.05
CA SER A 247 23.91 -54.21 21.98
C SER A 247 24.62 -54.18 23.33
N VAL A 248 24.67 -53.00 23.96
CA VAL A 248 25.29 -52.81 25.28
C VAL A 248 24.59 -53.66 26.33
N GLN A 249 23.27 -53.81 26.26
CA GLN A 249 22.51 -54.67 27.16
C GLN A 249 22.89 -56.15 26.99
N ARG A 250 23.12 -56.62 25.76
CA ARG A 250 23.62 -58.00 25.53
C ARG A 250 25.03 -58.18 26.09
N GLU A 251 25.93 -57.22 25.87
CA GLU A 251 27.29 -57.25 26.42
C GLU A 251 27.29 -57.24 27.96
N LEU A 252 26.39 -56.48 28.58
CA LEU A 252 26.24 -56.47 30.02
C LEU A 252 25.82 -57.83 30.57
N VAL A 253 24.87 -58.50 29.90
CA VAL A 253 24.41 -59.84 30.29
C VAL A 253 25.55 -60.86 30.19
N THR A 254 26.33 -60.86 29.10
CA THR A 254 27.46 -61.80 28.96
C THR A 254 28.55 -61.55 29.99
N LEU A 255 28.83 -60.28 30.33
CA LEU A 255 29.75 -59.94 31.42
C LEU A 255 29.25 -60.39 32.79
N GLN A 256 27.94 -60.29 33.06
CA GLN A 256 27.33 -60.81 34.28
C GLN A 256 27.47 -62.33 34.38
N GLU A 257 27.25 -63.06 33.29
CA GLU A 257 27.45 -64.50 33.22
C GLU A 257 28.91 -64.90 33.48
N LEU A 258 29.87 -64.23 32.82
CA LEU A 258 31.31 -64.44 33.02
C LEU A 258 31.73 -64.17 34.47
N SER A 259 31.28 -63.05 35.06
CA SER A 259 31.50 -62.73 36.47
C SER A 259 30.90 -63.81 37.38
N GLY A 260 29.70 -64.31 37.06
CA GLY A 260 29.06 -65.42 37.77
C GLY A 260 29.91 -66.70 37.74
N HIS A 261 30.44 -67.06 36.57
CA HIS A 261 31.35 -68.20 36.43
C HIS A 261 32.65 -68.04 37.23
N GLN A 262 33.27 -66.86 37.20
CA GLN A 262 34.48 -66.58 37.98
C GLN A 262 34.22 -66.72 39.48
N LYS A 263 33.09 -66.22 40.00
CA LYS A 263 32.71 -66.38 41.41
C LYS A 263 32.54 -67.85 41.79
N LYS A 264 31.86 -68.66 40.95
CA LYS A 264 31.71 -70.10 41.18
C LYS A 264 33.06 -70.81 41.25
N ARG A 265 33.94 -70.56 40.27
CA ARG A 265 35.29 -71.13 40.22
C ARG A 265 36.13 -70.73 41.43
N ALA A 266 36.07 -69.47 41.85
CA ALA A 266 36.79 -69.01 43.05
C ALA A 266 36.27 -69.70 44.33
N ALA A 267 34.96 -69.90 44.44
CA ALA A 267 34.36 -70.64 45.55
C ALA A 267 34.76 -72.13 45.57
N GLU A 268 34.83 -72.78 44.40
CA GLU A 268 35.31 -74.16 44.26
C GLU A 268 36.78 -74.30 44.69
N ILE A 269 37.66 -73.39 44.25
CA ILE A 269 39.08 -73.37 44.66
C ILE A 269 39.19 -73.17 46.17
N LEU A 270 38.45 -72.22 46.73
CA LEU A 270 38.44 -71.96 48.16
C LEU A 270 37.94 -73.17 48.96
N HIS A 271 36.91 -73.87 48.46
CA HIS A 271 36.39 -75.09 49.06
C HIS A 271 37.42 -76.24 49.02
N LEU A 272 38.13 -76.41 47.90
CA LEU A 272 39.22 -77.39 47.79
C LEU A 272 40.36 -77.09 48.77
N LEU A 273 40.79 -75.83 48.87
CA LEU A 273 41.83 -75.43 49.83
C LEU A 273 41.39 -75.66 51.28
N LEU A 274 40.15 -75.35 51.63
CA LEU A 274 39.61 -75.62 52.98
C LEU A 274 39.54 -77.12 53.28
N ARG A 275 39.18 -77.94 52.30
CA ARG A 275 39.18 -79.40 52.43
C ARG A 275 40.59 -79.94 52.63
N ASP A 276 41.54 -79.52 51.80
CA ASP A 276 42.93 -79.96 51.89
C ASP A 276 43.56 -79.53 53.23
N LEU A 277 43.24 -78.32 53.74
CA LEU A 277 43.62 -77.88 55.09
C LEU A 277 42.98 -78.74 56.20
N SER A 278 41.73 -79.17 56.02
CA SER A 278 41.05 -80.05 56.96
C SER A 278 41.66 -81.47 56.96
N GLU A 279 42.06 -81.98 55.80
CA GLU A 279 42.77 -83.25 55.65
C GLU A 279 44.19 -83.19 56.26
N ILE A 280 44.90 -82.07 56.12
CA ILE A 280 46.18 -81.81 56.82
C ILE A 280 45.95 -81.76 58.34
N GLY A 281 44.92 -81.07 58.81
CA GLY A 281 44.56 -81.03 60.23
C GLY A 281 44.23 -82.42 60.81
N ALA A 282 43.57 -83.27 60.02
CA ALA A 282 43.26 -84.64 60.41
C ALA A 282 44.50 -85.55 60.48
N THR A 283 45.47 -85.38 59.57
CA THR A 283 46.72 -86.17 59.55
C THR A 283 47.74 -85.72 60.60
N MET A 284 47.68 -84.45 61.04
CA MET A 284 48.50 -83.92 62.13
C MET A 284 47.96 -84.23 63.53
N GLY A 285 46.83 -84.95 63.66
CA GLY A 285 46.25 -85.31 64.95
C GLY A 285 45.61 -84.15 65.73
N THR A 286 45.40 -83.00 65.08
CA THR A 286 44.66 -81.88 65.68
C THR A 286 43.18 -82.00 65.34
N SER A 287 42.50 -82.93 66.01
CA SER A 287 41.04 -83.10 65.92
C SER A 287 40.24 -81.99 66.60
N ASP A 288 40.89 -80.91 67.05
CA ASP A 288 40.25 -79.76 67.69
C ASP A 288 41.01 -78.47 67.35
N ILE A 289 40.71 -77.87 66.20
CA ILE A 289 40.74 -76.39 66.11
C ILE A 289 39.32 -75.91 66.45
N LYS A 290 38.91 -76.24 67.68
CA LYS A 290 38.01 -75.37 68.42
C LYS A 290 38.79 -74.08 68.63
N VAL A 291 38.35 -73.02 67.98
CA VAL A 291 38.75 -71.66 68.31
C VAL A 291 38.39 -71.43 69.77
N MET A 292 39.37 -71.62 70.65
CA MET A 292 39.32 -71.19 72.04
C MET A 292 39.44 -69.66 72.05
N ALA A 293 38.30 -69.00 72.01
CA ALA A 293 38.15 -67.67 72.53
C ALA A 293 37.65 -67.80 73.97
N GLU A 294 38.55 -67.70 74.95
CA GLU A 294 38.34 -67.39 76.37
C GLU A 294 39.71 -67.55 77.07
N GLY A 295 40.31 -66.62 77.78
CA GLY A 295 40.08 -65.21 78.13
C GLY A 295 41.48 -64.65 78.52
N ASN A 296 41.78 -63.36 78.47
CA ASN A 296 41.18 -62.32 79.29
C ASN A 296 41.66 -60.95 78.78
N GLY A 297 40.74 -59.98 78.71
CA GLY A 297 41.05 -58.55 78.72
C GLY A 297 40.98 -57.84 77.37
N ASN A 298 39.78 -57.38 77.01
CA ASN A 298 39.47 -56.36 75.98
C ASN A 298 39.72 -56.70 74.49
N GLY A 299 39.37 -57.91 74.05
CA GLY A 299 39.30 -58.26 72.62
C GLY A 299 38.11 -57.65 71.85
N GLY A 300 36.98 -57.40 72.53
CA GLY A 300 35.77 -56.86 71.88
C GLY A 300 35.90 -55.42 71.37
N VAL A 301 36.59 -54.56 72.13
CA VAL A 301 36.86 -53.18 71.71
C VAL A 301 37.79 -53.14 70.50
N ILE A 302 38.78 -54.05 70.45
CA ILE A 302 39.76 -54.11 69.36
C ILE A 302 39.09 -54.64 68.07
N GLU A 303 38.27 -55.69 68.13
CA GLU A 303 37.53 -56.18 66.95
C GLU A 303 36.47 -55.20 66.44
N GLU A 304 35.80 -54.48 67.35
CA GLU A 304 34.85 -53.42 66.99
C GLU A 304 35.56 -52.22 66.36
N GLU A 305 36.72 -51.80 66.88
CA GLU A 305 37.54 -50.74 66.28
C GLU A 305 38.12 -51.14 64.91
N PHE A 306 38.54 -52.40 64.72
CA PHE A 306 38.95 -52.90 63.40
C PHE A 306 37.79 -52.96 62.40
N THR A 307 36.59 -53.29 62.86
CA THR A 307 35.40 -53.34 62.02
C THR A 307 34.91 -51.94 61.67
N MET A 308 34.96 -51.01 62.62
CA MET A 308 34.68 -49.59 62.41
C MET A 308 35.71 -48.94 61.47
N THR A 309 37.00 -49.24 61.62
CA THR A 309 38.06 -48.78 60.73
C THR A 309 37.89 -49.33 59.31
N ARG A 310 37.55 -50.61 59.16
CA ARG A 310 37.24 -51.22 57.85
C ARG A 310 36.03 -50.57 57.18
N LEU A 311 34.96 -50.31 57.94
CA LEU A 311 33.78 -49.61 57.45
C LEU A 311 34.10 -48.16 57.04
N TYR A 312 34.91 -47.45 57.83
CA TYR A 312 35.33 -46.08 57.53
C TYR A 312 36.19 -46.00 56.27
N ILE A 313 37.14 -46.92 56.11
CA ILE A 313 37.94 -47.06 54.89
C ILE A 313 37.06 -47.37 53.67
N SER A 314 36.06 -48.26 53.83
CA SER A 314 35.14 -48.61 52.75
C SER A 314 34.24 -47.42 52.36
N LYS A 315 33.79 -46.64 53.34
CA LYS A 315 33.03 -45.40 53.13
C LYS A 315 33.88 -44.34 52.41
N MET A 316 35.10 -44.06 52.91
CA MET A 316 36.06 -43.16 52.26
C MET A 316 36.35 -43.58 50.82
N ARG A 317 36.55 -44.88 50.56
CA ARG A 317 36.77 -45.40 49.20
C ARG A 317 35.59 -45.09 48.27
N SER A 318 34.36 -45.19 48.78
CA SER A 318 33.15 -44.85 48.00
C SER A 318 33.02 -43.35 47.73
N GLU A 319 33.34 -42.51 48.71
CA GLU A 319 33.32 -41.04 48.58
C GLU A 319 34.40 -40.55 47.61
N VAL A 320 35.63 -41.08 47.69
CA VAL A 320 36.70 -40.79 46.74
C VAL A 320 36.31 -41.20 45.32
N LYS A 321 35.66 -42.36 45.15
CA LYS A 321 35.19 -42.80 43.83
C LYS A 321 34.10 -41.89 43.25
N SER A 322 33.18 -41.41 44.09
CA SER A 322 32.16 -40.42 43.71
C SER A 322 32.81 -39.07 43.30
N LEU A 323 33.76 -38.59 44.08
CA LEU A 323 34.50 -37.35 43.79
C LEU A 323 35.29 -37.43 42.49
N VAL A 324 35.98 -38.54 42.23
CA VAL A 324 36.70 -38.78 40.97
C VAL A 324 35.75 -38.75 39.76
N ASN A 325 34.57 -39.37 39.88
CA ASN A 325 33.57 -39.35 38.81
C ASN A 325 33.01 -37.94 38.57
N ARG A 326 32.77 -37.18 39.64
CA ARG A 326 32.33 -35.78 39.54
C ARG A 326 33.40 -34.88 38.92
N SER A 327 34.68 -35.07 39.27
CA SER A 327 35.81 -34.34 38.65
C SER A 327 35.87 -34.60 37.16
N LYS A 328 35.79 -35.86 36.73
CA LYS A 328 35.79 -36.22 35.30
C LYS A 328 34.63 -35.60 34.52
N GLN A 329 33.44 -35.55 35.12
CA GLN A 329 32.28 -34.92 34.49
C GLN A 329 32.42 -33.40 34.38
N LEU A 330 33.01 -32.77 35.41
CA LEU A 330 33.32 -31.34 35.37
C LEU A 330 34.38 -31.03 34.31
N GLU A 331 35.45 -31.81 34.23
CA GLU A 331 36.50 -31.69 33.21
C GLU A 331 35.94 -31.85 31.78
N SER A 332 35.04 -32.83 31.54
CA SER A 332 34.42 -32.99 30.23
C SER A 332 33.53 -31.79 29.88
N SER A 333 32.73 -31.30 30.84
CA SER A 333 31.89 -30.12 30.63
C SER A 333 32.71 -28.85 30.37
N GLN A 334 33.83 -28.68 31.08
CA GLN A 334 34.76 -27.59 30.88
C GLN A 334 35.38 -27.65 29.48
N CYS A 335 35.82 -28.83 29.04
CA CYS A 335 36.37 -29.02 27.69
C CYS A 335 35.35 -28.65 26.60
N ASP A 336 34.09 -29.06 26.74
CA ASP A 336 33.04 -28.74 25.77
C ASP A 336 32.68 -27.25 25.74
N THR A 337 32.65 -26.59 26.90
CA THR A 337 32.45 -25.13 26.96
C THR A 337 33.62 -24.37 26.34
N SER A 338 34.87 -24.77 26.60
CA SER A 338 36.05 -24.17 25.96
C SER A 338 36.03 -24.35 24.44
N ARG A 339 35.63 -25.51 23.92
CA ARG A 339 35.48 -25.73 22.46
C ARG A 339 34.43 -24.81 21.85
N LYS A 340 33.28 -24.65 22.51
CA LYS A 340 32.21 -23.74 22.07
C LYS A 340 32.67 -22.29 22.08
N MET A 341 33.38 -21.86 23.12
CA MET A 341 33.97 -20.53 23.21
C MET A 341 34.95 -20.26 22.07
N ALA A 342 35.89 -21.18 21.81
CA ALA A 342 36.85 -21.05 20.72
C ALA A 342 36.16 -20.99 19.33
N ALA A 343 35.08 -21.74 19.12
CA ALA A 343 34.30 -21.66 17.89
C ALA A 343 33.64 -20.29 17.72
N LYS A 344 33.07 -19.73 18.79
CA LYS A 344 32.46 -18.39 18.77
C LYS A 344 33.48 -17.26 18.59
N GLU A 345 34.67 -17.39 19.15
CA GLU A 345 35.78 -16.46 18.90
C GLU A 345 36.19 -16.47 17.41
N LYS A 346 36.22 -17.64 16.78
CA LYS A 346 36.52 -17.76 15.34
C LYS A 346 35.42 -17.15 14.47
N GLU A 347 34.15 -17.38 14.79
CA GLU A 347 33.01 -16.75 14.12
C GLU A 347 33.06 -15.22 14.25
N LEU A 348 33.33 -14.72 15.47
CA LEU A 348 33.45 -13.29 15.74
C LEU A 348 34.58 -12.64 14.94
N ALA A 349 35.75 -13.30 14.86
CA ALA A 349 36.87 -12.83 14.05
C ALA A 349 36.51 -12.77 12.55
N SER A 350 35.74 -13.75 12.05
CA SER A 350 35.24 -13.75 10.68
C SER A 350 34.28 -12.58 10.41
N CYS A 351 33.36 -12.29 11.33
CA CYS A 351 32.47 -11.14 11.21
C CYS A 351 33.22 -9.80 11.26
N GLN A 352 34.22 -9.67 12.14
CA GLN A 352 35.05 -8.45 12.21
C GLN A 352 35.83 -8.22 10.91
N LEU A 353 36.37 -9.27 10.31
CA LEU A 353 37.06 -9.19 9.02
C LEU A 353 36.10 -8.74 7.91
N LEU A 354 34.89 -9.30 7.87
CA LEU A 354 33.87 -8.92 6.88
C LEU A 354 33.45 -7.45 7.02
N ILE A 355 33.27 -6.97 8.25
CA ILE A 355 32.97 -5.56 8.53
C ILE A 355 34.12 -4.67 8.03
N SER A 356 35.38 -5.04 8.30
CA SER A 356 36.56 -4.30 7.82
C SER A 356 36.62 -4.24 6.28
N GLN A 357 36.31 -5.34 5.60
CA GLN A 357 36.24 -5.39 4.13
C GLN A 357 35.15 -4.47 3.58
N HIS A 358 33.95 -4.46 4.17
CA HIS A 358 32.87 -3.57 3.76
C HIS A 358 33.21 -2.10 4.02
N GLN A 359 33.83 -1.78 5.16
CA GLN A 359 34.31 -0.43 5.45
C GLN A 359 35.34 0.06 4.42
N ALA A 360 36.30 -0.79 4.03
CA ALA A 360 37.27 -0.46 3.00
C ALA A 360 36.61 -0.22 1.63
N LYS A 361 35.61 -1.04 1.26
CA LYS A 361 34.86 -0.89 0.01
C LYS A 361 34.02 0.38 -0.02
N ILE A 362 33.37 0.74 1.10
CA ILE A 362 32.62 2.00 1.21
C ILE A 362 33.58 3.18 1.03
N LYS A 363 34.75 3.15 1.67
CA LYS A 363 35.75 4.21 1.53
C LYS A 363 36.24 4.34 0.09
N SER A 364 36.59 3.23 -0.59
CA SER A 364 37.04 3.30 -1.99
C SER A 364 35.97 3.81 -2.95
N LEU A 365 34.70 3.43 -2.74
CA LEU A 365 33.58 3.92 -3.55
C LEU A 365 33.32 5.41 -3.29
N THR A 366 33.46 5.86 -2.05
CA THR A 366 33.33 7.29 -1.69
C THR A 366 34.42 8.12 -2.36
N ASP A 367 35.67 7.66 -2.31
CA ASP A 367 36.81 8.33 -2.96
C ASP A 367 36.65 8.35 -4.50
N TYR A 368 36.15 7.26 -5.09
CA TYR A 368 35.85 7.18 -6.52
C TYR A 368 34.75 8.18 -6.94
N MET A 369 33.66 8.25 -6.17
CA MET A 369 32.56 9.19 -6.40
C MET A 369 33.06 10.64 -6.34
N GLN A 370 33.87 10.99 -5.33
CA GLN A 370 34.45 12.33 -5.22
C GLN A 370 35.35 12.68 -6.42
N ASN A 371 36.14 11.74 -6.90
CA ASN A 371 36.98 11.93 -8.09
C ASN A 371 36.13 12.12 -9.36
N MET A 372 35.04 11.36 -9.51
CA MET A 372 34.10 11.53 -10.61
C MET A 372 33.38 12.89 -10.56
N GLU A 373 32.98 13.34 -9.37
CA GLU A 373 32.40 14.68 -9.16
C GLU A 373 33.38 15.79 -9.55
N GLN A 374 34.66 15.63 -9.17
CA GLN A 374 35.72 16.59 -9.54
C GLN A 374 35.96 16.62 -11.06
N LYS A 375 35.99 15.46 -11.72
CA LYS A 375 36.10 15.38 -13.19
C LYS A 375 34.90 15.98 -13.89
N LYS A 376 33.69 15.74 -13.39
CA LYS A 376 32.46 16.34 -13.92
C LYS A 376 32.56 17.86 -13.89
N ARG A 377 32.97 18.42 -12.75
CA ARG A 377 33.16 19.87 -12.60
C ARG A 377 34.21 20.44 -13.58
N GLN A 378 35.32 19.74 -13.78
CA GLN A 378 36.33 20.15 -14.77
C GLN A 378 35.79 20.13 -16.20
N LEU A 379 34.95 19.15 -16.55
CA LEU A 379 34.31 19.07 -17.86
C LEU A 379 33.27 20.17 -18.05
N GLU A 380 32.47 20.47 -17.04
CA GLU A 380 31.52 21.61 -17.05
C GLU A 380 32.26 22.93 -17.28
N GLU A 381 33.36 23.18 -16.54
CA GLU A 381 34.21 24.37 -16.74
C GLU A 381 34.79 24.44 -18.17
N SER A 382 35.19 23.30 -18.75
CA SER A 382 35.67 23.24 -20.13
C SER A 382 34.57 23.49 -21.17
N GLN A 383 33.35 23.03 -20.90
CA GLN A 383 32.20 23.22 -21.77
C GLN A 383 31.76 24.69 -21.78
N ASP A 384 31.76 25.35 -20.64
CA ASP A 384 31.46 26.78 -20.52
C ASP A 384 32.50 27.61 -21.31
N ALA A 385 33.79 27.27 -21.18
CA ALA A 385 34.86 27.93 -21.93
C ALA A 385 34.69 27.78 -23.45
N LEU A 386 34.39 26.57 -23.93
CA LEU A 386 34.12 26.31 -25.35
C LEU A 386 32.87 27.03 -25.85
N THR A 387 31.83 27.12 -25.02
CA THR A 387 30.59 27.83 -25.35
C THR A 387 30.84 29.32 -25.49
N GLU A 388 31.69 29.90 -24.64
CA GLU A 388 32.13 31.29 -24.74
C GLU A 388 32.96 31.53 -26.03
N GLU A 389 33.87 30.62 -26.39
CA GLU A 389 34.62 30.69 -27.65
C GLU A 389 33.72 30.60 -28.88
N LEU A 390 32.74 29.68 -28.89
CA LEU A 390 31.76 29.56 -29.97
C LEU A 390 30.91 30.83 -30.11
N ALA A 391 30.49 31.45 -29.01
CA ALA A 391 29.76 32.70 -29.02
C ALA A 391 30.60 33.85 -29.61
N LYS A 392 31.90 33.91 -29.28
CA LYS A 392 32.84 34.88 -29.84
C LYS A 392 33.03 34.69 -31.34
N MET A 393 33.22 33.45 -31.80
CA MET A 393 33.37 33.13 -33.22
C MET A 393 32.10 33.45 -34.01
N HIS A 394 30.91 33.12 -33.48
CA HIS A 394 29.64 33.44 -34.14
C HIS A 394 29.38 34.95 -34.21
N ALA A 395 29.82 35.73 -33.20
CA ALA A 395 29.77 37.18 -33.24
C ALA A 395 30.74 37.77 -34.28
N GLN A 396 31.94 37.21 -34.41
CA GLN A 396 32.92 37.59 -35.44
C GLN A 396 32.43 37.23 -36.86
N GLU A 397 31.80 36.07 -37.03
CA GLU A 397 31.23 35.62 -38.30
C GLU A 397 30.09 36.55 -38.75
N LYS A 398 29.17 36.92 -37.85
CA LYS A 398 28.11 37.90 -38.16
C LYS A 398 28.66 39.29 -38.49
N MET A 399 29.78 39.70 -37.89
CA MET A 399 30.46 40.95 -38.26
C MET A 399 31.14 40.87 -39.64
N HIS A 400 31.73 39.72 -39.98
CA HIS A 400 32.31 39.49 -41.31
C HIS A 400 31.24 39.33 -42.40
N GLU A 401 30.12 38.68 -42.11
CA GLU A 401 29.02 38.48 -43.05
C GLU A 401 28.36 39.83 -43.44
N VAL A 402 28.26 40.77 -42.49
CA VAL A 402 27.82 42.15 -42.76
C VAL A 402 28.89 42.95 -43.52
N SER A 403 30.18 42.65 -43.33
CA SER A 403 31.29 43.30 -44.05
C SER A 403 31.47 42.79 -45.49
N VAL A 404 31.13 41.52 -45.78
CA VAL A 404 31.34 40.90 -47.11
C VAL A 404 30.20 41.25 -48.07
N VAL A 405 28.98 41.49 -47.56
CA VAL A 405 27.82 41.89 -48.37
C VAL A 405 27.94 43.33 -48.93
N ASP A 406 28.73 44.20 -48.31
CA ASP A 406 28.97 45.57 -48.79
C ASP A 406 30.15 45.68 -49.79
N THR A 407 30.95 44.63 -49.96
CA THR A 407 32.12 44.65 -50.87
C THR A 407 31.94 43.86 -52.18
N GLU A 408 30.82 43.16 -52.37
CA GLU A 408 30.53 42.41 -53.62
C GLU A 408 29.82 43.25 -54.71
N LYS A 409 29.86 44.59 -54.63
CA LYS A 409 29.29 45.50 -55.63
C LYS A 409 30.29 46.35 -56.42
N GLU A 410 31.58 46.23 -56.16
CA GLU A 410 32.61 46.89 -56.98
C GLU A 410 33.68 45.87 -57.37
N HIS A 411 34.05 45.87 -58.66
CA HIS A 411 35.08 45.05 -59.32
C HIS A 411 34.62 43.95 -60.30
N ILE A 412 33.76 44.34 -61.25
CA ILE A 412 33.91 43.88 -62.64
C ILE A 412 34.72 44.94 -63.38
N SER A 413 36.05 44.79 -63.47
CA SER A 413 36.88 45.44 -64.50
C SER A 413 38.37 45.11 -64.35
N ARG A 414 38.99 44.85 -65.51
CA ARG A 414 40.43 44.86 -65.84
C ARG A 414 41.18 43.53 -65.75
N LEU A 415 41.01 42.80 -66.85
CA LEU A 415 42.07 42.07 -67.55
C LEU A 415 43.29 42.98 -67.78
N GLU A 416 44.50 42.44 -67.58
CA GLU A 416 45.50 42.26 -68.65
C GLU A 416 46.85 41.77 -68.08
N GLY A 417 47.23 40.54 -68.46
CA GLY A 417 48.51 39.89 -68.17
C GLY A 417 48.46 38.37 -68.40
N GLU A 418 47.81 37.93 -69.48
CA GLU A 418 47.14 36.62 -69.58
C GLU A 418 47.98 35.34 -69.81
N GLU A 419 49.32 35.36 -69.84
CA GLU A 419 50.08 34.10 -70.05
C GLU A 419 51.07 33.74 -68.93
N GLU A 420 51.92 34.66 -68.46
CA GLU A 420 52.76 34.39 -67.28
C GLU A 420 51.96 34.39 -65.98
N ILE A 421 50.98 35.30 -65.87
CA ILE A 421 50.02 35.27 -64.77
C ILE A 421 49.18 34.02 -64.89
N LYS A 422 48.73 33.61 -66.08
CA LYS A 422 47.92 32.39 -66.22
C LYS A 422 48.66 31.12 -65.79
N LYS A 423 49.95 30.97 -66.08
CA LYS A 423 50.72 29.79 -65.66
C LYS A 423 51.04 29.78 -64.16
N THR A 424 51.40 30.93 -63.60
CA THR A 424 51.61 31.08 -62.14
C THR A 424 50.29 30.98 -61.38
N LEU A 425 49.21 31.51 -61.94
CA LEU A 425 47.83 31.37 -61.46
C LEU A 425 47.36 29.93 -61.57
N GLU A 426 47.66 29.19 -62.64
CA GLU A 426 47.33 27.76 -62.77
C GLU A 426 48.08 26.94 -61.72
N GLN A 427 49.37 27.20 -61.48
CA GLN A 427 50.14 26.55 -60.41
C GLN A 427 49.64 26.93 -59.01
N GLN A 428 49.30 28.20 -58.79
CA GLN A 428 48.70 28.67 -57.54
C GLN A 428 47.29 28.09 -57.34
N MET A 429 46.49 27.97 -58.41
CA MET A 429 45.17 27.35 -58.38
C MET A 429 45.27 25.86 -58.09
N GLU A 430 46.27 25.16 -58.64
CA GLU A 430 46.49 23.74 -58.35
C GLU A 430 47.00 23.53 -56.92
N ALA A 431 47.96 24.35 -56.45
CA ALA A 431 48.38 24.33 -55.06
C ALA A 431 47.23 24.67 -54.10
N HIS A 432 46.37 25.61 -54.47
CA HIS A 432 45.17 25.97 -53.71
C HIS A 432 44.14 24.84 -53.74
N ARG A 433 43.93 24.17 -54.88
CA ARG A 433 43.07 22.98 -54.98
C ARG A 433 43.59 21.85 -54.10
N GLU A 434 44.88 21.57 -54.12
CA GLU A 434 45.49 20.55 -53.25
C GLU A 434 45.38 20.92 -51.77
N ALA A 435 45.60 22.20 -51.42
CA ALA A 435 45.45 22.69 -50.06
C ALA A 435 43.99 22.56 -49.58
N HIS A 436 43.02 22.95 -50.42
CA HIS A 436 41.59 22.76 -50.16
C HIS A 436 41.21 21.29 -50.05
N GLN A 437 41.75 20.43 -50.90
CA GLN A 437 41.47 19.00 -50.85
C GLN A 437 42.03 18.36 -49.56
N LYS A 438 43.23 18.77 -49.12
CA LYS A 438 43.80 18.37 -47.83
C LYS A 438 43.00 18.92 -46.65
N GLN A 439 42.53 20.16 -46.72
CA GLN A 439 41.69 20.77 -45.70
C GLN A 439 40.34 20.05 -45.60
N LEU A 440 39.69 19.75 -46.74
CA LEU A 440 38.47 18.96 -46.79
C LEU A 440 38.65 17.54 -46.26
N ALA A 441 39.80 16.90 -46.54
CA ALA A 441 40.11 15.58 -45.97
C ALA A 441 40.23 15.65 -44.43
N ARG A 442 40.97 16.63 -43.89
CA ARG A 442 41.08 16.85 -42.45
C ARG A 442 39.73 17.13 -41.79
N LEU A 443 38.90 17.96 -42.41
CA LEU A 443 37.56 18.25 -41.91
C LEU A 443 36.66 17.01 -41.94
N ARG A 444 36.77 16.14 -42.94
CA ARG A 444 36.05 14.86 -42.98
C ARG A 444 36.50 13.92 -41.87
N ASP A 445 37.81 13.84 -41.62
CA ASP A 445 38.35 13.03 -40.53
C ASP A 445 37.89 13.57 -39.15
N GLU A 446 37.93 14.89 -38.94
CA GLU A 446 37.39 15.51 -37.72
C GLU A 446 35.89 15.28 -37.54
N ILE A 447 35.11 15.35 -38.63
CA ILE A 447 33.67 15.03 -38.58
C ILE A 447 33.46 13.57 -38.18
N ASN A 448 34.24 12.64 -38.75
CA ASN A 448 34.14 11.22 -38.39
C ASN A 448 34.54 10.95 -36.94
N ASP A 449 35.56 11.64 -36.42
CA ASP A 449 35.99 11.50 -35.03
C ASP A 449 34.97 12.12 -34.06
N LYS A 450 34.38 13.26 -34.40
CA LYS A 450 33.26 13.84 -33.65
C LYS A 450 32.03 12.94 -33.68
N GLN A 451 31.75 12.28 -34.81
CA GLN A 451 30.65 11.33 -34.90
C GLN A 451 30.88 10.12 -34.00
N ARG A 452 32.11 9.56 -33.96
CA ARG A 452 32.47 8.49 -33.02
C ARG A 452 32.31 8.91 -31.57
N MET A 453 32.76 10.10 -31.19
CA MET A 453 32.57 10.61 -29.83
C MET A 453 31.08 10.79 -29.49
N LEU A 454 30.25 11.24 -30.44
CA LEU A 454 28.80 11.33 -30.24
C LEU A 454 28.18 9.95 -30.02
N ASP A 455 28.60 8.94 -30.77
CA ASP A 455 28.12 7.56 -30.62
C ASP A 455 28.54 6.99 -29.25
N GLU A 456 29.79 7.19 -28.81
CA GLU A 456 30.26 6.77 -27.48
C GLU A 456 29.52 7.47 -26.34
N LEU A 457 29.28 8.78 -26.47
CA LEU A 457 28.50 9.55 -25.49
C LEU A 457 27.04 9.10 -25.46
N THR A 458 26.44 8.74 -26.60
CA THR A 458 25.06 8.23 -26.62
C THR A 458 24.95 6.86 -25.98
N ASP A 459 25.90 5.96 -26.21
CA ASP A 459 25.96 4.66 -25.55
C ASP A 459 26.16 4.79 -24.03
N LEU A 460 27.06 5.68 -23.60
CA LEU A 460 27.28 5.96 -22.18
C LEU A 460 26.03 6.52 -21.51
N ASN A 461 25.33 7.45 -22.18
CA ASN A 461 24.11 8.06 -21.65
C ASN A 461 22.95 7.04 -21.57
N GLN A 462 22.85 6.12 -22.55
CA GLN A 462 21.93 4.98 -22.46
C GLN A 462 22.28 4.06 -21.28
N GLY A 463 23.56 3.78 -21.05
CA GLY A 463 24.03 3.00 -19.89
C GLY A 463 23.64 3.65 -18.56
N LEU A 464 23.89 4.96 -18.42
CA LEU A 464 23.51 5.74 -17.23
C LEU A 464 22.00 5.76 -16.99
N MET A 465 21.19 5.87 -18.04
CA MET A 465 19.73 5.80 -17.95
C MET A 465 19.24 4.44 -17.44
N LEU A 466 19.89 3.34 -17.86
CA LEU A 466 19.56 2.00 -17.38
C LEU A 466 19.97 1.80 -15.91
N GLU A 467 21.16 2.26 -15.53
CA GLU A 467 21.61 2.28 -14.13
C GLU A 467 20.66 3.10 -13.24
N GLN A 468 20.27 4.29 -13.68
CA GLN A 468 19.33 5.14 -12.94
C GLN A 468 17.97 4.43 -12.76
N ARG A 469 17.45 3.79 -13.81
CA ARG A 469 16.18 3.04 -13.73
C ARG A 469 16.29 1.84 -12.77
N ARG A 470 17.43 1.15 -12.78
CA ARG A 470 17.71 0.05 -11.84
C ARG A 470 17.77 0.55 -10.39
N LEU A 471 18.51 1.63 -10.14
CA LEU A 471 18.62 2.27 -8.83
C LEU A 471 17.25 2.73 -8.31
N MET A 472 16.40 3.31 -9.16
CA MET A 472 15.04 3.66 -8.75
C MET A 472 14.20 2.43 -8.42
N SER A 473 14.32 1.35 -9.19
CA SER A 473 13.63 0.10 -8.90
C SER A 473 14.07 -0.50 -7.57
N ASP A 474 15.36 -0.49 -7.27
CA ASP A 474 15.90 -1.02 -6.02
C ASP A 474 15.56 -0.11 -4.82
N HIS A 475 15.52 1.22 -5.02
CA HIS A 475 15.04 2.15 -4.00
C HIS A 475 13.56 1.91 -3.64
N GLU A 476 12.70 1.70 -4.64
CA GLU A 476 11.28 1.43 -4.40
C GLU A 476 11.09 0.10 -3.63
N LYS A 477 11.85 -0.95 -3.98
CA LYS A 477 11.82 -2.22 -3.23
C LYS A 477 12.26 -2.04 -1.77
N LEU A 478 13.36 -1.33 -1.54
CA LEU A 478 13.85 -1.07 -0.18
C LEU A 478 12.84 -0.27 0.65
N LYS A 479 12.16 0.69 0.03
CA LYS A 479 11.10 1.48 0.68
C LYS A 479 9.89 0.62 1.07
N VAL A 480 9.50 -0.34 0.23
CA VAL A 480 8.44 -1.31 0.58
C VAL A 480 8.89 -2.21 1.73
N GLU A 481 10.13 -2.72 1.70
CA GLU A 481 10.67 -3.53 2.81
C GLU A 481 10.76 -2.75 4.14
N GLU A 482 11.09 -1.46 4.09
CA GLU A 482 11.09 -0.57 5.25
C GLU A 482 9.68 -0.43 5.83
N GLN A 483 8.67 -0.17 4.99
CA GLN A 483 7.28 -0.06 5.41
C GLN A 483 6.76 -1.37 6.03
N GLU A 484 7.10 -2.53 5.45
CA GLU A 484 6.74 -3.83 6.04
C GLU A 484 7.38 -4.06 7.41
N LYS A 485 8.65 -3.67 7.57
CA LYS A 485 9.37 -3.78 8.84
C LYS A 485 8.75 -2.85 9.89
N ASP A 486 8.37 -1.64 9.52
CA ASP A 486 7.67 -0.70 10.40
C ASP A 486 6.30 -1.25 10.85
N MET A 487 5.52 -1.83 9.94
CA MET A 487 4.25 -2.48 10.30
C MET A 487 4.45 -3.66 11.25
N LYS A 488 5.49 -4.48 11.03
CA LYS A 488 5.85 -5.59 11.94
C LYS A 488 6.29 -5.07 13.30
N LEU A 489 7.06 -3.99 13.34
CA LEU A 489 7.50 -3.35 14.57
C LEU A 489 6.30 -2.80 15.37
N GLN A 490 5.36 -2.10 14.73
CA GLN A 490 4.14 -1.62 15.39
C GLN A 490 3.33 -2.76 16.00
N LYS A 491 3.16 -3.88 15.27
CA LYS A 491 2.48 -5.07 15.82
C LYS A 491 3.20 -5.64 17.05
N LEU A 492 4.53 -5.71 17.02
CA LEU A 492 5.33 -6.18 18.16
C LEU A 492 5.25 -5.24 19.36
N VAL A 493 5.21 -3.92 19.13
CA VAL A 493 5.03 -2.93 20.19
C VAL A 493 3.69 -3.14 20.89
N ILE A 494 2.59 -3.22 20.14
CA ILE A 494 1.24 -3.46 20.70
C ILE A 494 1.20 -4.79 21.48
N PHE A 495 1.80 -5.85 20.92
CA PHE A 495 1.85 -7.14 21.61
C PHE A 495 2.66 -7.08 22.91
N ASN A 496 3.76 -6.34 22.92
CA ASN A 496 4.57 -6.16 24.13
C ASN A 496 3.85 -5.31 25.19
N GLU A 497 3.11 -4.26 24.78
CA GLU A 497 2.25 -3.48 25.68
C GLU A 497 1.17 -4.35 26.31
N GLN A 498 0.48 -5.20 25.53
CA GLN A 498 -0.50 -6.15 26.04
C GLN A 498 0.11 -7.14 27.04
N ARG A 499 1.32 -7.62 26.76
CA ARG A 499 2.05 -8.52 27.65
C ARG A 499 2.45 -7.84 28.96
N GLU A 500 2.90 -6.58 28.89
CA GLU A 500 3.26 -5.81 30.07
C GLU A 500 2.03 -5.46 30.91
N GLN A 501 0.89 -5.16 30.27
CA GLN A 501 -0.39 -4.98 30.95
C GLN A 501 -0.81 -6.25 31.70
N ALA A 502 -0.79 -7.40 31.04
CA ALA A 502 -1.09 -8.68 31.69
C ALA A 502 -0.15 -8.99 32.87
N ARG A 503 1.13 -8.60 32.75
CA ARG A 503 2.10 -8.72 33.84
C ARG A 503 1.78 -7.79 35.01
N GLN A 504 1.37 -6.55 34.74
CA GLN A 504 0.93 -5.61 35.77
C GLN A 504 -0.33 -6.10 36.49
N ASP A 505 -1.30 -6.64 35.74
CA ASP A 505 -2.53 -7.20 36.31
C ASP A 505 -2.24 -8.40 37.23
N LEU A 506 -1.27 -9.25 36.85
CA LEU A 506 -0.83 -10.38 37.68
C LEU A 506 -0.02 -9.96 38.91
N LYS A 507 0.67 -8.82 38.87
CA LYS A 507 1.50 -8.34 39.99
C LYS A 507 0.69 -8.13 41.27
N GLY A 508 -0.53 -7.60 41.16
CA GLY A 508 -1.42 -7.44 42.32
C GLY A 508 -1.80 -8.77 42.98
N LEU A 509 -1.99 -9.81 42.16
CA LEU A 509 -2.25 -11.17 42.64
C LEU A 509 -1.00 -11.77 43.30
N GLU A 510 0.18 -11.61 42.69
CA GLU A 510 1.45 -12.05 43.26
C GLU A 510 1.72 -11.41 44.63
N GLU A 511 1.49 -10.10 44.77
CA GLU A 511 1.61 -9.40 46.05
C GLU A 511 0.62 -9.91 47.10
N THR A 512 -0.61 -10.23 46.68
CA THR A 512 -1.63 -10.80 47.57
C THR A 512 -1.22 -12.20 48.03
N VAL A 513 -0.78 -13.07 47.12
CA VAL A 513 -0.30 -14.43 47.44
C VAL A 513 0.92 -14.37 48.35
N ALA A 514 1.86 -13.46 48.10
CA ALA A 514 3.02 -13.26 48.96
C ALA A 514 2.62 -12.83 50.39
N LYS A 515 1.65 -11.92 50.53
CA LYS A 515 1.10 -11.53 51.83
C LYS A 515 0.47 -12.73 52.53
N GLU A 516 -0.39 -13.49 51.87
CA GLU A 516 -1.03 -14.69 52.45
C GLU A 516 -0.01 -15.75 52.89
N LEU A 517 1.03 -15.99 52.08
CA LEU A 517 2.13 -16.89 52.45
C LEU A 517 2.92 -16.38 53.66
N GLN A 518 3.16 -15.07 53.76
CA GLN A 518 3.79 -14.45 54.93
C GLN A 518 2.91 -14.64 56.18
N THR A 519 1.59 -14.45 56.05
CA THR A 519 0.62 -14.66 57.12
C THR A 519 0.61 -16.12 57.58
N LEU A 520 0.58 -17.07 56.63
CA LEU A 520 0.69 -18.50 56.90
C LEU A 520 2.01 -18.86 57.58
N HIS A 521 3.12 -18.28 57.15
CA HIS A 521 4.42 -18.48 57.77
C HIS A 521 4.44 -17.99 59.22
N ASN A 522 3.88 -16.80 59.46
CA ASN A 522 3.76 -16.22 60.81
C ASN A 522 2.86 -17.08 61.71
N LEU A 523 1.71 -17.54 61.20
CA LEU A 523 0.81 -18.44 61.91
C LEU A 523 1.49 -19.78 62.24
N ARG A 524 2.23 -20.37 61.28
CA ARG A 524 3.02 -21.58 61.51
C ARG A 524 4.06 -21.36 62.60
N ARG A 525 4.78 -20.24 62.58
CA ARG A 525 5.78 -19.88 63.59
C ARG A 525 5.14 -19.76 64.98
N LEU A 526 4.02 -19.05 65.08
CA LEU A 526 3.26 -18.91 66.33
C LEU A 526 2.74 -20.26 66.83
N PHE A 527 2.23 -21.12 65.93
CA PHE A 527 1.78 -22.46 66.29
C PHE A 527 2.91 -23.33 66.81
N VAL A 528 4.07 -23.33 66.16
CA VAL A 528 5.26 -24.08 66.62
C VAL A 528 5.76 -23.54 67.95
N GLN A 529 5.78 -22.22 68.14
CA GLN A 529 6.12 -21.61 69.43
C GLN A 529 5.14 -22.05 70.52
N ASP A 530 3.84 -21.93 70.29
CA ASP A 530 2.78 -22.30 71.23
C ASP A 530 2.82 -23.80 71.57
N LEU A 531 3.03 -24.66 70.57
CA LEU A 531 3.27 -26.09 70.75
C LEU A 531 4.52 -26.36 71.60
N THR A 532 5.63 -25.67 71.32
CA THR A 532 6.88 -25.81 72.07
C THR A 532 6.71 -25.36 73.52
N THR A 533 6.01 -24.24 73.78
CA THR A 533 5.67 -23.80 75.14
C THR A 533 4.71 -24.74 75.85
N ARG A 534 3.73 -25.34 75.15
CA ARG A 534 2.84 -26.35 75.73
C ARG A 534 3.59 -27.62 76.07
N VAL A 535 4.48 -28.10 75.21
CA VAL A 535 5.33 -29.28 75.46
C VAL A 535 6.28 -29.02 76.64
N LYS A 536 6.85 -27.81 76.74
CA LYS A 536 7.65 -27.40 77.90
C LYS A 536 6.82 -27.31 79.18
N LYS A 537 5.63 -26.71 79.13
CA LYS A 537 4.71 -26.65 80.27
C LYS A 537 4.16 -28.02 80.67
N SER A 538 3.89 -28.92 79.71
CA SER A 538 3.44 -30.28 80.01
C SER A 538 4.58 -31.14 80.58
N ALA A 539 5.84 -30.88 80.18
CA ALA A 539 7.00 -31.50 80.81
C ALA A 539 7.28 -30.95 82.23
N GLU A 540 6.74 -29.78 82.58
CA GLU A 540 6.84 -29.17 83.92
C GLU A 540 5.62 -29.44 84.82
N LEU A 541 4.53 -30.02 84.30
CA LEU A 541 3.24 -30.18 84.99
C LEU A 541 2.81 -31.64 85.20
N ASP A 542 3.73 -32.60 85.25
CA ASP A 542 3.48 -33.95 85.81
C ASP A 542 3.38 -33.94 87.36
N CYS A 543 3.06 -32.79 87.96
CA CYS A 543 2.61 -32.65 89.34
C CYS A 543 1.45 -31.65 89.38
N GLU A 544 0.34 -32.11 89.98
CA GLU A 544 -0.85 -31.37 90.44
C GLU A 544 -2.04 -31.21 89.46
N ASP A 545 -3.17 -31.67 89.98
CA ASP A 545 -4.49 -31.86 89.41
C ASP A 545 -5.22 -30.60 88.92
N GLY A 546 -6.15 -30.83 87.99
CA GLY A 546 -7.54 -30.37 88.20
C GLY A 546 -8.03 -29.08 87.53
N VAL A 547 -9.19 -29.22 86.89
CA VAL A 547 -10.22 -28.20 86.59
C VAL A 547 -10.11 -27.48 85.24
N GLY A 548 -10.93 -27.93 84.28
CA GLY A 548 -11.15 -27.31 82.98
C GLY A 548 -11.80 -25.92 83.08
N SER A 549 -11.06 -24.90 82.64
CA SER A 549 -11.47 -23.50 82.65
C SER A 549 -12.44 -23.17 81.51
N ALA A 550 -13.45 -22.34 81.79
CA ALA A 550 -14.44 -21.84 80.82
C ALA A 550 -13.81 -21.20 79.56
N ALA A 551 -12.59 -20.66 79.67
CA ALA A 551 -11.82 -20.12 78.56
C ALA A 551 -11.44 -21.19 77.52
N GLN A 552 -11.21 -22.44 77.96
CA GLN A 552 -10.88 -23.55 77.07
C GLN A 552 -12.11 -24.00 76.28
N LYS A 553 -13.31 -23.98 76.88
CA LYS A 553 -14.58 -24.26 76.18
C LYS A 553 -14.90 -23.19 75.12
N GLN A 554 -14.71 -21.91 75.40
CA GLN A 554 -14.89 -20.85 74.38
C GLN A 554 -13.89 -20.98 73.22
N LYS A 555 -12.64 -21.34 73.51
CA LYS A 555 -11.62 -21.52 72.47
C LYS A 555 -11.89 -22.75 71.60
N ILE A 556 -12.37 -23.86 72.20
CA ILE A 556 -12.83 -25.03 71.45
C ILE A 556 -14.02 -24.65 70.56
N SER A 557 -15.02 -23.96 71.11
CA SER A 557 -16.20 -23.51 70.34
C SER A 557 -15.83 -22.57 69.17
N PHE A 558 -14.86 -21.67 69.35
CA PHE A 558 -14.38 -20.80 68.27
C PHE A 558 -13.64 -21.56 67.17
N LEU A 559 -12.84 -22.56 67.55
CA LEU A 559 -12.12 -23.42 66.60
C LEU A 559 -13.09 -24.34 65.86
N GLU A 560 -14.09 -24.90 66.54
CA GLU A 560 -15.15 -25.69 65.93
C GLU A 560 -15.93 -24.87 64.89
N ASN A 561 -16.27 -23.62 65.21
CA ASN A 561 -17.00 -22.74 64.29
C ASN A 561 -16.15 -22.35 63.06
N ASN A 562 -14.85 -22.07 63.25
CA ASN A 562 -13.93 -21.83 62.12
C ASN A 562 -13.75 -23.08 61.25
N LEU A 563 -13.62 -24.26 61.88
CA LEU A 563 -13.50 -25.52 61.15
C LEU A 563 -14.78 -25.80 60.34
N GLU A 564 -15.94 -25.48 60.90
CA GLU A 564 -17.23 -25.62 60.22
C GLU A 564 -17.37 -24.64 59.05
N GLN A 565 -16.95 -23.38 59.21
CA GLN A 565 -16.93 -22.39 58.12
C GLN A 565 -15.98 -22.80 57.00
N LEU A 566 -14.76 -23.23 57.32
CA LEU A 566 -13.79 -23.70 56.33
C LEU A 566 -14.32 -24.94 55.58
N THR A 567 -15.00 -25.83 56.29
CA THR A 567 -15.65 -27.00 55.69
C THR A 567 -16.80 -26.59 54.76
N LYS A 568 -17.57 -25.54 55.10
CA LYS A 568 -18.62 -25.00 54.22
C LYS A 568 -18.04 -24.40 52.93
N VAL A 569 -16.97 -23.61 53.04
CA VAL A 569 -16.27 -23.03 51.87
C VAL A 569 -15.68 -24.13 51.00
N HIS A 570 -15.02 -25.13 51.60
CA HIS A 570 -14.46 -26.25 50.85
C HIS A 570 -15.56 -27.04 50.12
N LYS A 571 -16.68 -27.34 50.80
CA LYS A 571 -17.83 -27.99 50.16
C LYS A 571 -18.44 -27.15 49.04
N GLN A 572 -18.48 -25.82 49.17
CA GLN A 572 -18.96 -24.94 48.13
C GLN A 572 -18.04 -24.96 46.91
N LEU A 573 -16.73 -24.80 47.11
CA LEU A 573 -15.76 -24.84 46.02
C LEU A 573 -15.76 -26.19 45.29
N VAL A 574 -15.94 -27.31 46.01
CA VAL A 574 -16.06 -28.63 45.39
C VAL A 574 -17.33 -28.74 44.54
N ARG A 575 -18.45 -28.16 44.98
CA ARG A 575 -19.70 -28.11 44.19
C ARG A 575 -19.53 -27.23 42.95
N ASP A 576 -19.01 -26.01 43.10
CA ASP A 576 -18.79 -25.10 41.98
C ASP A 576 -17.81 -25.71 40.95
N ASN A 577 -16.77 -26.42 41.41
CA ASN A 577 -15.83 -27.10 40.53
C ASN A 577 -16.49 -28.29 39.80
N ALA A 578 -17.43 -28.99 40.44
CA ALA A 578 -18.21 -30.04 39.80
C ALA A 578 -19.17 -29.46 38.74
N ASP A 579 -19.85 -28.34 39.05
CA ASP A 579 -20.76 -27.66 38.13
C ASP A 579 -20.00 -27.12 36.91
N LEU A 580 -18.83 -26.49 37.12
CA LEU A 580 -17.96 -26.03 36.04
C LEU A 580 -17.48 -27.19 35.15
N ARG A 581 -17.14 -28.35 35.73
CA ARG A 581 -16.78 -29.55 34.95
C ARG A 581 -17.95 -30.07 34.12
N CYS A 582 -19.19 -29.87 34.54
CA CYS A 582 -20.39 -30.23 33.77
C CYS A 582 -20.74 -29.20 32.69
N GLU A 583 -20.47 -27.92 32.90
CA GLU A 583 -20.76 -26.84 31.93
C GLU A 583 -19.71 -26.74 30.81
N LEU A 584 -18.44 -26.99 31.11
CA LEU A 584 -17.34 -26.94 30.16
C LEU A 584 -17.60 -27.77 28.86
N PRO A 585 -18.01 -29.06 28.92
CA PRO A 585 -18.31 -29.83 27.72
C PRO A 585 -19.54 -29.31 26.94
N LYS A 586 -20.50 -28.64 27.60
CA LYS A 586 -21.65 -28.02 26.91
C LYS A 586 -21.20 -26.79 26.13
N LEU A 587 -20.33 -25.97 26.71
CA LEU A 587 -19.74 -24.81 26.05
C LEU A 587 -18.84 -25.23 24.88
N GLU A 588 -18.02 -26.27 25.05
CA GLU A 588 -17.21 -26.84 23.97
C GLU A 588 -18.07 -27.39 22.82
N LYS A 589 -19.19 -28.04 23.12
CA LYS A 589 -20.13 -28.54 22.10
C LYS A 589 -20.80 -27.38 21.35
N ARG A 590 -21.20 -26.32 22.06
CA ARG A 590 -21.74 -25.09 21.44
C ARG A 590 -20.71 -24.44 20.52
N LEU A 591 -19.46 -24.33 20.98
CA LEU A 591 -18.36 -23.75 20.21
C LEU A 591 -18.09 -24.54 18.93
N ARG A 592 -18.05 -25.88 19.02
CA ARG A 592 -17.91 -26.76 17.85
C ARG A 592 -19.06 -26.59 16.86
N ALA A 593 -20.31 -26.59 17.34
CA ALA A 593 -21.46 -26.39 16.47
C ALA A 593 -21.47 -25.01 15.80
N THR A 594 -20.98 -23.95 16.48
CA THR A 594 -20.80 -22.63 15.85
C THR A 594 -19.69 -22.65 14.80
N ALA A 595 -18.56 -23.30 15.06
CA ALA A 595 -17.46 -23.42 14.11
C ALA A 595 -17.87 -24.20 12.85
N GLU A 596 -18.61 -25.30 13.00
CA GLU A 596 -19.15 -26.07 11.88
C GLU A 596 -20.13 -25.25 11.02
N ARG A 597 -20.99 -24.44 11.65
CA ARG A 597 -21.91 -23.55 10.93
C ARG A 597 -21.17 -22.46 10.16
N VAL A 598 -20.15 -21.86 10.76
CA VAL A 598 -19.29 -20.86 10.08
C VAL A 598 -18.64 -21.48 8.85
N LYS A 599 -18.04 -22.65 8.99
CA LYS A 599 -17.44 -23.39 7.87
C LYS A 599 -18.45 -23.72 6.76
N ALA A 600 -19.67 -24.09 7.12
CA ALA A 600 -20.73 -24.34 6.14
C ALA A 600 -21.13 -23.06 5.38
N LEU A 601 -21.24 -21.92 6.07
CA LEU A 601 -21.54 -20.63 5.46
C LEU A 601 -20.40 -20.12 4.55
N GLU A 602 -19.15 -20.32 4.97
CA GLU A 602 -17.97 -20.00 4.15
C GLU A 602 -17.95 -20.80 2.85
N ASN A 603 -18.25 -22.09 2.92
CA ASN A 603 -18.34 -22.94 1.73
C ASN A 603 -19.49 -22.49 0.81
N ALA A 604 -20.67 -22.20 1.35
CA ALA A 604 -21.81 -21.71 0.57
C ALA A 604 -21.51 -20.36 -0.10
N LEU A 605 -20.81 -19.45 0.60
CA LEU A 605 -20.38 -18.16 0.05
C LEU A 605 -19.36 -18.36 -1.09
N LYS A 606 -18.42 -19.29 -0.93
CA LYS A 606 -17.45 -19.64 -1.96
C LYS A 606 -18.15 -20.20 -3.21
N GLU A 607 -19.08 -21.14 -3.05
CA GLU A 607 -19.85 -21.69 -4.16
C GLU A 607 -20.70 -20.63 -4.86
N ALA A 608 -21.34 -19.72 -4.12
CA ALA A 608 -22.10 -18.61 -4.68
C ALA A 608 -21.20 -17.67 -5.51
N LYS A 609 -20.00 -17.36 -5.02
CA LYS A 609 -19.02 -16.53 -5.74
C LYS A 609 -18.53 -17.20 -7.02
N GLU A 610 -18.26 -18.51 -6.97
CA GLU A 610 -17.87 -19.26 -8.16
C GLU A 610 -19.00 -19.35 -9.19
N ASN A 611 -20.24 -19.56 -8.75
CA ASN A 611 -21.42 -19.54 -9.63
C ASN A 611 -21.59 -18.18 -10.31
N ALA A 612 -21.53 -17.09 -9.55
CA ALA A 612 -21.60 -15.73 -10.09
C ALA A 612 -20.48 -15.43 -11.10
N MET A 613 -19.25 -15.90 -10.83
CA MET A 613 -18.14 -15.78 -11.78
C MET A 613 -18.36 -16.56 -13.07
N ARG A 614 -18.91 -17.78 -13.00
CA ARG A 614 -19.27 -18.57 -14.19
C ARG A 614 -20.36 -17.89 -15.01
N ASP A 615 -21.36 -17.30 -14.36
CA ASP A 615 -22.43 -16.57 -15.05
C ASP A 615 -21.91 -15.28 -15.69
N ARG A 616 -21.06 -14.52 -14.99
CA ARG A 616 -20.38 -13.35 -15.57
C ARG A 616 -19.58 -13.73 -16.81
N LYS A 617 -18.87 -14.86 -16.78
CA LYS A 617 -18.13 -15.36 -17.95
C LYS A 617 -19.07 -15.74 -19.11
N ARG A 618 -20.23 -16.34 -18.84
CA ARG A 618 -21.25 -16.63 -19.86
C ARG A 618 -21.82 -15.35 -20.47
N TYR A 619 -22.19 -14.37 -19.65
CA TYR A 619 -22.68 -13.07 -20.13
C TYR A 619 -21.64 -12.34 -20.97
N GLN A 620 -20.36 -12.38 -20.55
CA GLN A 620 -19.28 -11.76 -21.32
C GLN A 620 -19.14 -12.39 -22.71
N LEU A 621 -19.18 -13.73 -22.79
CA LEU A 621 -19.15 -14.44 -24.08
C LEU A 621 -20.35 -14.08 -24.97
N GLU A 622 -21.54 -13.94 -24.39
CA GLU A 622 -22.73 -13.55 -25.15
C GLU A 622 -22.65 -12.09 -25.64
N VAL A 623 -22.16 -11.19 -24.79
CA VAL A 623 -21.91 -9.78 -25.16
C VAL A 623 -20.89 -9.69 -26.29
N ASP A 624 -19.81 -10.47 -26.23
CA ASP A 624 -18.78 -10.44 -27.28
C ASP A 624 -19.28 -11.07 -28.59
N ARG A 625 -20.09 -12.13 -28.53
CA ARG A 625 -20.83 -12.67 -29.68
C ARG A 625 -21.76 -11.60 -30.30
N ILE A 626 -22.53 -10.88 -29.49
CA ILE A 626 -23.41 -9.79 -29.97
C ILE A 626 -22.58 -8.67 -30.61
N LYS A 627 -21.46 -8.27 -29.99
CA LYS A 627 -20.55 -7.26 -30.55
C LYS A 627 -19.98 -7.70 -31.90
N GLU A 628 -19.61 -8.97 -32.07
CA GLU A 628 -19.15 -9.50 -33.35
C GLU A 628 -20.24 -9.46 -34.42
N VAL A 629 -21.48 -9.84 -34.08
CA VAL A 629 -22.63 -9.76 -34.99
C VAL A 629 -22.93 -8.30 -35.37
N VAL A 630 -22.90 -7.37 -34.41
CA VAL A 630 -23.09 -5.93 -34.66
C VAL A 630 -21.96 -5.38 -35.51
N ARG A 631 -20.70 -5.77 -35.25
CA ARG A 631 -19.54 -5.37 -36.05
C ARG A 631 -19.65 -5.86 -37.49
N ALA A 632 -20.03 -7.13 -37.69
CA ALA A 632 -20.27 -7.70 -39.02
C ALA A 632 -21.42 -6.97 -39.76
N LYS A 633 -22.52 -6.66 -39.06
CA LYS A 633 -23.66 -5.90 -39.62
C LYS A 633 -23.30 -4.45 -39.96
N ASN A 634 -22.45 -3.81 -39.15
CA ASN A 634 -21.95 -2.46 -39.42
C ASN A 634 -20.93 -2.44 -40.57
N MET A 635 -20.11 -3.48 -40.73
CA MET A 635 -19.24 -3.65 -41.89
C MET A 635 -20.06 -3.88 -43.18
N ALA A 636 -21.15 -4.64 -43.11
CA ALA A 636 -22.08 -4.81 -44.23
C ALA A 636 -22.80 -3.51 -44.64
N ARG A 637 -23.05 -2.60 -43.70
CA ARG A 637 -23.63 -1.26 -43.99
C ARG A 637 -22.63 -0.25 -44.59
N ARG A 638 -21.33 -0.49 -44.48
CA ARG A 638 -20.29 0.42 -45.00
C ARG A 638 -20.06 0.32 -46.52
N GLY A 639 -20.81 -0.53 -47.22
CA GLY A 639 -20.72 -0.68 -48.68
C GLY A 639 -21.42 0.41 -49.51
N ASN A 640 -22.38 1.16 -48.96
CA ASN A 640 -23.26 2.03 -49.77
C ASN A 640 -23.37 3.48 -49.24
N SER A 641 -22.25 4.18 -49.06
CA SER A 641 -22.29 5.66 -48.91
C SER A 641 -21.71 6.32 -50.16
N ALA A 642 -22.59 6.94 -50.97
CA ALA A 642 -22.22 7.75 -52.12
C ALA A 642 -21.33 8.93 -51.69
N GLN A 643 -20.17 9.07 -52.32
CA GLN A 643 -19.27 10.20 -52.14
C GLN A 643 -19.79 11.41 -52.94
N ILE A 644 -20.33 12.41 -52.24
CA ILE A 644 -20.65 13.72 -52.81
C ILE A 644 -19.33 14.48 -53.01
N ALA A 645 -19.01 14.77 -54.27
CA ALA A 645 -17.85 15.55 -54.68
C ALA A 645 -17.95 17.00 -54.18
N LYS A 646 -16.88 17.53 -53.58
CA LYS A 646 -16.73 18.95 -53.25
C LYS A 646 -15.96 19.67 -54.37
N PRO A 647 -16.26 20.96 -54.68
CA PRO A 647 -15.65 21.68 -55.79
C PRO A 647 -14.18 22.04 -55.53
N ILE A 648 -13.38 21.99 -56.60
CA ILE A 648 -11.93 22.24 -56.63
C ILE A 648 -11.66 23.75 -56.60
N ARG A 649 -10.82 24.21 -55.66
CA ARG A 649 -10.08 25.49 -55.78
C ARG A 649 -8.68 25.19 -56.37
N PRO A 650 -8.17 25.99 -57.33
CA PRO A 650 -6.90 25.74 -57.96
C PRO A 650 -5.73 26.28 -57.12
N GLY A 651 -4.66 25.48 -57.02
CA GLY A 651 -3.32 25.95 -56.63
C GLY A 651 -2.75 25.31 -55.36
N GLN A 652 -2.12 24.14 -55.49
CA GLN A 652 -0.87 23.78 -54.80
C GLN A 652 -0.35 22.41 -55.29
N HIS A 653 0.94 22.40 -55.65
CA HIS A 653 1.69 21.25 -56.18
C HIS A 653 1.93 20.16 -55.10
N PRO A 654 2.06 18.88 -55.48
CA PRO A 654 2.31 17.80 -54.54
C PRO A 654 3.80 17.68 -54.19
N LEU A 655 4.11 17.66 -52.89
CA LEU A 655 5.40 17.18 -52.38
C LEU A 655 5.28 15.70 -52.04
N SER A 656 6.13 14.93 -52.71
CA SER A 656 6.41 13.51 -52.52
C SER A 656 6.87 13.20 -51.10
N SER A 657 6.55 11.99 -50.62
CA SER A 657 7.25 11.36 -49.49
C SER A 657 7.27 9.84 -49.67
N PRO A 658 8.28 9.15 -49.14
CA PRO A 658 9.05 8.19 -49.92
C PRO A 658 8.67 6.72 -49.69
N THR A 659 8.91 5.95 -50.74
CA THR A 659 8.98 4.49 -50.76
C THR A 659 10.23 4.02 -49.99
N VAL A 660 10.07 3.05 -49.09
CA VAL A 660 11.19 2.22 -48.58
C VAL A 660 10.87 0.75 -48.85
N ILE A 661 11.86 0.06 -49.43
CA ILE A 661 11.85 -1.33 -49.88
C ILE A 661 12.73 -2.18 -48.95
N ARG A 662 12.25 -3.42 -48.67
CA ARG A 662 12.94 -4.70 -48.34
C ARG A 662 13.44 -5.06 -46.92
N GLY A 663 13.01 -6.28 -46.55
CA GLY A 663 13.82 -7.38 -45.98
C GLY A 663 13.43 -7.73 -44.54
N GLY A 664 13.15 -8.96 -44.10
CA GLY A 664 13.18 -10.30 -44.68
C GLY A 664 13.32 -11.34 -43.54
N GLY A 665 12.51 -12.39 -43.56
CA GLY A 665 12.79 -13.71 -42.95
C GLY A 665 12.54 -13.90 -41.44
N LEU A 666 11.63 -14.83 -41.09
CA LEU A 666 12.00 -16.15 -40.55
C LEU A 666 10.78 -17.04 -40.30
N TYR A 667 10.87 -18.23 -40.86
CA TYR A 667 10.00 -19.39 -40.66
C TYR A 667 10.04 -19.87 -39.20
N SER A 668 8.90 -20.29 -38.65
CA SER A 668 8.86 -21.28 -37.57
C SER A 668 7.96 -22.43 -37.99
N HIS A 669 8.58 -23.59 -38.19
CA HIS A 669 7.97 -24.88 -38.47
C HIS A 669 7.20 -25.39 -37.25
N SER A 670 5.94 -25.78 -37.48
CA SER A 670 5.19 -26.64 -36.58
C SER A 670 5.59 -28.10 -36.85
N TYR A 671 6.20 -28.77 -35.88
CA TYR A 671 6.39 -30.22 -35.91
C TYR A 671 5.17 -30.90 -35.28
N ASN A 672 4.34 -31.48 -36.16
CA ASN A 672 3.48 -32.61 -35.83
C ASN A 672 4.28 -33.90 -36.05
N HIS A 673 4.48 -34.72 -35.03
CA HIS A 673 4.64 -36.15 -35.24
C HIS A 673 3.92 -36.96 -34.16
N SER A 674 3.01 -37.78 -34.69
CA SER A 674 2.25 -38.84 -34.03
C SER A 674 3.10 -40.12 -33.92
N THR A 675 2.56 -41.11 -33.24
CA THR A 675 2.96 -42.53 -33.13
C THR A 675 4.13 -42.84 -32.19
N LYS A 676 3.84 -43.23 -30.94
CA LYS A 676 3.39 -44.56 -30.52
C LYS A 676 2.73 -44.51 -29.15
#